data_AF-A0A3B5LP10-F1
#
_entry.id   AF-A0A3B5LP10-F1
#
_cell.length_a   1.000
_cell.length_b   1.000
_cell.length_c   1.000
_cell.angle_alpha   90.00
_cell.angle_beta   90.00
_cell.angle_gamma   90.00
#
_symmetry.space_group_name_H-M   'P 1'
#
loop_
_entity.id
_entity.type
_entity.pdbx_description
1 polymer ?
#
loop_
_entity_poly.entity_id
_entity_poly.type
_entity_poly.pdbx_seq_one_letter_code
_entity_poly.pdbx_strand_id
1 'polypeptide(L)'
;MAANEEKQQGHRAGVYKQKNKGHKHGKHRTKGEVERENKGRVSVMTLTKKQRKELRKMDRRHKANQLRKTKKDQVLTEKRRLGSRDGPPHLVAVVSLHANADAGAVSKLLRGEGAGGVAHLERCVSGVGDSFGLIMPRFKQRFTFVNQSTDDMHSLLDVAKVADSLVFVLDSTEGWDTYGDHCLSCLFAQGLPSYALVCQGLSDISVKKRVDFRKALSKITEVRFPDSRLFPLDSDQDTTLLLRHLGSQRQRKLGFRSRRSHLLAERVAFTPNDPVEGSGGGPSGLGTLRVSGYVRGRALHANRLVHISGHGDFQLSQIDAPPDPLPLNLTTVRATKPGRGRDVEMQDGGENEAPVRVLMKADPSSRESLQAEAEVDPMDGEQTWPTEQELLDAEEARKNKRVMKVPKGTSDYQATWIINDDEKEETDEESSDDDDDDGNDLMDEEIGSQAASEDEEEEEEEEVCSTERGGADQRYDNNMDEAAEEEGLKRYREARSHELFPDEVDTPLDAPARIRFQRYRGLKSFRSSPWDPMENLPLDYSRIFQFQSFERTRRRILAEAAADEDGAMDGWYVTLHIIDVPFSVMESVQSGKPLVLVSLLPHEQKMSVMHLLVQRHPSNTEPIKTKEELVFHCGFRRFRASPIFSQHTTADKHKMERFLRPDAPTVVSVYAPITFPPAGVLLFKQRNDGVQDLVATGSLLSCDPQRVVLKRIVLSGHPFKINRRSAVVRYMFFNRDDIMWFKPVELRTKWGRRGHIKDALGTHGHMKCVFDNQLRSQDTVLMNLYKRAYPRWTFDPYVPPQLPWFKKEVTIEMDDLDME
;
A
#
# COMPACT_ATOMS: atom_id res chain seq x y z
N MET A 1 77.36 -29.12 -18.93
CA MET A 1 78.07 -27.84 -19.20
C MET A 1 77.03 -26.75 -19.37
N ALA A 2 77.43 -25.48 -19.20
CA ALA A 2 76.57 -24.31 -18.96
C ALA A 2 75.87 -24.32 -17.58
N ALA A 3 75.74 -23.14 -16.96
CA ALA A 3 75.77 -23.00 -15.50
C ALA A 3 74.63 -22.14 -14.91
N ASN A 4 74.48 -22.23 -13.58
CA ASN A 4 73.52 -21.50 -12.76
C ASN A 4 73.52 -19.97 -12.96
N GLU A 5 72.33 -19.38 -13.04
CA GLU A 5 72.03 -18.07 -12.46
C GLU A 5 70.73 -18.13 -11.64
N GLU A 6 70.87 -18.30 -10.33
CA GLU A 6 69.74 -18.21 -9.39
C GLU A 6 69.29 -16.75 -9.23
N LYS A 7 68.12 -16.40 -9.75
CA LYS A 7 67.52 -15.07 -9.51
C LYS A 7 66.89 -15.00 -8.11
N GLN A 8 67.68 -14.51 -7.15
CA GLN A 8 67.19 -14.13 -5.82
C GLN A 8 65.99 -13.17 -5.92
N GLN A 9 64.94 -13.46 -5.15
CA GLN A 9 63.75 -12.61 -5.06
C GLN A 9 64.05 -11.34 -4.23
N GLY A 10 64.24 -10.21 -4.92
CA GLY A 10 64.45 -8.92 -4.26
C GLY A 10 63.19 -8.41 -3.52
N HIS A 11 63.32 -8.12 -2.22
CA HIS A 11 62.24 -7.56 -1.39
C HIS A 11 61.66 -6.27 -1.99
N ARG A 12 60.34 -6.23 -2.24
CA ARG A 12 59.64 -5.00 -2.60
C ARG A 12 59.60 -4.02 -1.42
N ALA A 13 60.20 -2.84 -1.59
CA ALA A 13 60.17 -1.78 -0.58
C ALA A 13 58.74 -1.22 -0.36
N GLY A 14 58.35 -1.08 0.91
CA GLY A 14 57.00 -0.66 1.29
C GLY A 14 56.64 0.81 1.00
N VAL A 15 55.33 1.07 1.01
CA VAL A 15 54.68 2.32 0.55
C VAL A 15 55.11 3.59 1.31
N TYR A 16 55.74 3.46 2.48
CA TYR A 16 56.16 4.58 3.34
C TYR A 16 57.60 5.07 3.12
N LYS A 17 58.30 4.64 2.06
CA LYS A 17 59.67 5.11 1.78
C LYS A 17 59.68 6.56 1.28
N GLN A 18 60.06 7.49 2.16
CA GLN A 18 60.15 8.93 1.89
C GLN A 18 61.09 9.25 0.72
N LYS A 19 60.53 9.70 -0.42
CA LYS A 19 61.32 10.25 -1.54
C LYS A 19 61.69 11.70 -1.27
N ASN A 20 62.92 11.95 -0.82
CA ASN A 20 63.48 13.30 -0.78
C ASN A 20 63.61 13.85 -2.22
N LYS A 21 63.25 15.12 -2.42
CA LYS A 21 63.25 15.76 -3.75
C LYS A 21 64.68 16.05 -4.20
N GLY A 22 65.05 15.60 -5.39
CA GLY A 22 66.29 16.02 -6.03
C GLY A 22 66.27 17.51 -6.39
N HIS A 23 67.37 18.22 -6.15
CA HIS A 23 67.50 19.63 -6.46
C HIS A 23 67.53 19.84 -7.98
N LYS A 24 66.53 20.55 -8.53
CA LYS A 24 66.52 20.97 -9.94
C LYS A 24 67.63 22.00 -10.18
N HIS A 25 68.70 21.57 -10.83
CA HIS A 25 69.70 22.48 -11.38
C HIS A 25 69.09 23.15 -12.63
N GLY A 26 69.22 24.47 -12.72
CA GLY A 26 68.34 25.28 -13.56
C GLY A 26 68.74 25.36 -15.05
N LYS A 27 67.72 25.49 -15.90
CA LYS A 27 67.78 26.36 -17.09
C LYS A 27 66.67 27.41 -16.92
N HIS A 28 67.03 28.58 -16.40
CA HIS A 28 66.09 29.70 -16.27
C HIS A 28 65.96 30.41 -17.61
N ARG A 29 64.77 30.39 -18.22
CA ARG A 29 64.42 31.37 -19.27
C ARG A 29 64.31 32.75 -18.61
N THR A 30 64.94 33.76 -19.19
CA THR A 30 64.97 35.11 -18.60
C THR A 30 63.64 35.83 -18.85
N LYS A 31 63.24 36.71 -17.91
CA LYS A 31 61.93 37.38 -17.92
C LYS A 31 61.69 38.18 -19.23
N GLY A 32 62.73 38.82 -19.76
CA GLY A 32 62.67 39.58 -21.02
C GLY A 32 62.56 38.73 -22.30
N GLU A 33 62.78 37.43 -22.24
CA GLU A 33 62.47 36.51 -23.35
C GLU A 33 60.96 36.22 -23.40
N VAL A 34 60.36 35.95 -22.24
CA VAL A 34 58.92 35.69 -22.08
C VAL A 34 58.09 36.95 -22.37
N GLU A 35 58.58 38.14 -22.03
CA GLU A 35 57.91 39.41 -22.38
C GLU A 35 57.98 39.73 -23.88
N ARG A 36 59.01 39.29 -24.61
CA ARG A 36 59.04 39.41 -26.08
C ARG A 36 58.06 38.47 -26.78
N GLU A 37 57.95 37.20 -26.35
CA GLU A 37 56.98 36.24 -26.91
C GLU A 37 55.51 36.65 -26.70
N ASN A 38 55.23 37.45 -25.67
CA ASN A 38 53.86 37.87 -25.32
C ASN A 38 53.48 39.27 -25.83
N LYS A 39 54.42 40.07 -26.37
CA LYS A 39 54.09 41.36 -27.00
C LYS A 39 53.26 41.12 -28.28
N GLY A 40 52.00 41.58 -28.26
CA GLY A 40 51.08 41.51 -29.40
C GLY A 40 49.96 40.47 -29.31
N ARG A 41 49.92 39.63 -28.25
CA ARG A 41 48.81 38.69 -28.02
C ARG A 41 47.85 39.22 -26.95
N VAL A 42 46.69 39.72 -27.37
CA VAL A 42 45.56 39.98 -26.46
C VAL A 42 45.00 38.63 -25.99
N SER A 43 45.27 38.27 -24.74
CA SER A 43 44.74 37.04 -24.16
C SER A 43 43.26 37.21 -23.76
N VAL A 44 42.43 36.24 -24.14
CA VAL A 44 41.00 36.19 -23.76
C VAL A 44 40.88 36.18 -22.24
N MET A 45 40.44 37.30 -21.66
CA MET A 45 40.50 37.52 -20.20
C MET A 45 39.52 36.65 -19.39
N THR A 46 38.53 36.02 -20.01
CA THR A 46 37.46 35.28 -19.33
C THR A 46 37.44 33.79 -19.70
N LEU A 47 38.58 33.13 -19.56
CA LEU A 47 38.60 31.67 -19.39
C LEU A 47 37.83 31.29 -18.11
N THR A 48 36.58 30.87 -18.24
CA THR A 48 35.72 30.29 -17.18
C THR A 48 36.18 28.89 -16.74
N LYS A 49 37.50 28.65 -16.73
CA LYS A 49 38.11 27.51 -16.05
C LYS A 49 37.84 27.65 -14.55
N LYS A 50 36.79 26.98 -14.06
CA LYS A 50 36.57 26.73 -12.62
C LYS A 50 37.88 26.16 -12.05
N GLN A 51 38.69 27.01 -11.43
CA GLN A 51 39.88 26.56 -10.73
C GLN A 51 39.44 25.57 -9.66
N ARG A 52 39.87 24.31 -9.77
CA ARG A 52 39.74 23.32 -8.70
C ARG A 52 40.63 23.78 -7.54
N LYS A 53 40.10 24.67 -6.70
CA LYS A 53 40.73 25.09 -5.45
C LYS A 53 40.72 23.89 -4.50
N GLU A 54 41.86 23.25 -4.35
CA GLU A 54 42.08 22.29 -3.27
C GLU A 54 41.91 23.01 -1.92
N LEU A 55 40.93 22.57 -1.13
CA LEU A 55 40.61 23.19 0.15
C LEU A 55 41.80 23.06 1.11
N ARG A 56 42.29 24.20 1.63
CA ARG A 56 43.39 24.21 2.61
C ARG A 56 42.97 23.45 3.85
N LYS A 57 43.95 23.01 4.67
CA LYS A 57 43.67 22.29 5.94
C LYS A 57 42.74 23.11 6.85
N MET A 58 42.88 24.43 6.86
CA MET A 58 42.00 25.36 7.58
C MET A 58 40.59 25.38 7.00
N ASP A 59 40.43 25.53 5.69
CA ASP A 59 39.13 25.55 5.01
C ASP A 59 38.34 24.26 5.26
N ARG A 60 39.03 23.10 5.21
CA ARG A 60 38.45 21.79 5.55
C ARG A 60 37.98 21.73 7.00
N ARG A 61 38.78 22.22 7.96
CA ARG A 61 38.39 22.31 9.38
C ARG A 61 37.23 23.28 9.60
N HIS A 62 37.22 24.41 8.90
CA HIS A 62 36.15 25.40 8.96
C HIS A 62 34.83 24.85 8.41
N LYS A 63 34.84 24.23 7.23
CA LYS A 63 33.68 23.53 6.66
C LYS A 63 33.15 22.43 7.59
N ALA A 64 34.03 21.64 8.21
CA ALA A 64 33.63 20.64 9.20
C ALA A 64 32.98 21.26 10.45
N ASN A 65 33.52 22.38 10.95
CA ASN A 65 32.93 23.12 12.07
C ASN A 65 31.56 23.72 11.72
N GLN A 66 31.41 24.31 10.52
CA GLN A 66 30.14 24.82 10.01
C GLN A 66 29.09 23.72 9.93
N LEU A 67 29.39 22.61 9.22
CA LEU A 67 28.50 21.45 9.11
C LEU A 67 28.12 20.87 10.48
N ARG A 68 29.06 20.82 11.42
CA ARG A 68 28.79 20.38 12.80
C ARG A 68 27.89 21.36 13.55
N LYS A 69 28.05 22.68 13.37
CA LYS A 69 27.17 23.69 13.96
C LYS A 69 25.76 23.55 13.39
N THR A 70 25.59 23.57 12.07
CA THR A 70 24.29 23.39 11.41
C THR A 70 23.58 22.11 11.84
N LYS A 71 24.29 20.97 11.90
CA LYS A 71 23.70 19.71 12.39
C LYS A 71 23.33 19.74 13.88
N LYS A 72 24.12 20.40 14.73
CA LYS A 72 23.77 20.59 16.15
C LYS A 72 22.53 21.47 16.30
N ASP A 73 22.45 22.56 15.56
CA ASP A 73 21.32 23.50 15.60
C ASP A 73 20.03 22.81 15.11
N GLN A 74 20.11 21.99 14.05
CA GLN A 74 19.02 21.14 13.57
C GLN A 74 18.54 20.12 14.62
N VAL A 75 19.46 19.39 15.27
CA VAL A 75 19.08 18.42 16.31
C VAL A 75 18.52 19.12 17.56
N LEU A 76 19.00 20.32 17.89
CA LEU A 76 18.48 21.12 19.01
C LEU A 76 17.09 21.69 18.72
N THR A 77 16.80 22.15 17.49
CA THR A 77 15.44 22.59 17.13
C THR A 77 14.47 21.41 17.12
N GLU A 78 14.86 20.25 16.59
CA GLU A 78 14.05 19.02 16.68
C GLU A 78 13.75 18.63 18.12
N LYS A 79 14.75 18.63 19.02
CA LYS A 79 14.54 18.30 20.45
C LYS A 79 13.72 19.33 21.23
N ARG A 80 13.68 20.59 20.80
CA ARG A 80 12.86 21.63 21.44
C ARG A 80 11.38 21.57 21.04
N ARG A 81 11.07 20.98 19.88
CA ARG A 81 9.69 20.84 19.39
C ARG A 81 8.82 19.90 20.21
N LEU A 82 9.37 19.05 21.08
CA LEU A 82 8.61 18.03 21.79
C LEU A 82 8.87 18.07 23.30
N GLY A 83 7.81 18.02 24.10
CA GLY A 83 7.85 18.00 25.55
C GLY A 83 8.37 19.29 26.21
N SER A 84 8.75 20.32 25.45
CA SER A 84 9.26 21.58 26.01
C SER A 84 8.13 22.56 26.36
N ARG A 85 8.48 23.81 26.71
CA ARG A 85 7.50 24.86 27.02
C ARG A 85 6.57 25.17 25.83
N ASP A 86 7.15 25.25 24.62
CA ASP A 86 6.46 25.74 23.42
C ASP A 86 5.97 24.60 22.50
N GLY A 87 6.46 23.38 22.69
CA GLY A 87 6.10 22.18 21.92
C GLY A 87 5.21 21.22 22.71
N PRO A 88 4.40 20.35 22.08
CA PRO A 88 3.31 19.66 22.76
C PRO A 88 3.82 18.63 23.80
N PRO A 89 2.95 18.17 24.72
CA PRO A 89 3.27 17.08 25.65
C PRO A 89 3.82 15.86 24.91
N HIS A 90 4.85 15.21 25.46
CA HIS A 90 5.38 13.97 24.90
C HIS A 90 4.34 12.85 25.08
N LEU A 91 3.71 12.43 23.99
CA LEU A 91 2.61 11.46 24.03
C LEU A 91 3.17 10.04 24.09
N VAL A 92 2.90 9.35 25.20
CA VAL A 92 3.33 7.97 25.44
C VAL A 92 2.12 7.07 25.58
N ALA A 93 2.00 6.09 24.70
CA ALA A 93 1.02 5.02 24.86
C ALA A 93 1.67 3.83 25.59
N VAL A 94 1.02 3.32 26.63
CA VAL A 94 1.43 2.10 27.34
C VAL A 94 0.56 0.96 26.84
N VAL A 95 1.18 -0.15 26.46
CA VAL A 95 0.54 -1.32 25.84
C VAL A 95 1.08 -2.58 26.50
N SER A 96 0.20 -3.38 27.10
CA SER A 96 0.50 -4.73 27.57
C SER A 96 0.57 -5.70 26.39
N LEU A 97 1.56 -6.59 26.36
CA LEU A 97 1.72 -7.61 25.30
C LEU A 97 1.50 -9.04 25.80
N HIS A 98 1.08 -9.19 27.05
CA HIS A 98 0.84 -10.46 27.69
C HIS A 98 -0.35 -10.34 28.65
N ALA A 99 -1.22 -11.35 28.74
CA ALA A 99 -2.36 -11.36 29.66
C ALA A 99 -1.97 -11.14 31.14
N ASN A 100 -0.79 -11.60 31.58
CA ASN A 100 -0.30 -11.37 32.95
C ASN A 100 0.29 -9.96 33.19
N ALA A 101 0.52 -9.16 32.13
CA ALA A 101 1.19 -7.86 32.23
C ALA A 101 0.17 -6.72 32.39
N ASP A 102 0.10 -6.11 33.58
CA ASP A 102 -0.86 -5.03 33.87
C ASP A 102 -0.28 -3.64 33.54
N ALA A 103 -0.77 -3.05 32.45
CA ALA A 103 -0.47 -1.66 32.09
C ALA A 103 -0.99 -0.64 33.13
N GLY A 104 -2.05 -0.97 33.88
CA GLY A 104 -2.55 -0.16 35.00
C GLY A 104 -1.61 -0.12 36.19
N ALA A 105 -0.87 -1.20 36.47
CA ALA A 105 0.21 -1.19 37.46
C ALA A 105 1.37 -0.28 37.02
N VAL A 106 1.73 -0.28 35.73
CA VAL A 106 2.71 0.69 35.18
C VAL A 106 2.20 2.13 35.33
N SER A 107 0.92 2.40 35.02
CA SER A 107 0.36 3.74 35.14
C SER A 107 0.37 4.25 36.60
N LYS A 108 0.05 3.38 37.58
CA LYS A 108 0.16 3.67 39.02
C LYS A 108 1.58 4.02 39.46
N LEU A 109 2.59 3.25 39.02
CA LEU A 109 4.01 3.55 39.33
C LEU A 109 4.47 4.87 38.70
N LEU A 110 4.04 5.18 37.46
CA LEU A 110 4.35 6.45 36.78
C LEU A 110 3.68 7.67 37.43
N ARG A 111 2.57 7.49 38.16
CA ARG A 111 1.90 8.53 38.97
C ARG A 111 2.57 8.78 40.32
N GLY A 112 3.45 7.89 40.78
CA GLY A 112 4.07 7.98 42.11
C GLY A 112 5.01 9.17 42.27
N GLU A 113 4.86 9.92 43.37
CA GLU A 113 5.69 11.10 43.67
C GLU A 113 7.20 10.79 43.75
N GLY A 114 7.57 9.55 44.08
CA GLY A 114 8.96 9.08 44.12
C GLY A 114 9.69 9.16 42.77
N ALA A 115 8.97 9.18 41.65
CA ALA A 115 9.54 9.41 40.32
C ALA A 115 9.90 10.89 40.05
N GLY A 116 9.50 11.82 40.93
CA GLY A 116 9.81 13.26 40.84
C GLY A 116 9.04 14.01 39.76
N GLY A 117 7.91 13.46 39.29
CA GLY A 117 6.94 14.13 38.44
C GLY A 117 5.69 14.52 39.23
N VAL A 118 5.05 15.61 38.82
CA VAL A 118 3.76 16.07 39.36
C VAL A 118 2.68 15.68 38.35
N ALA A 119 1.78 14.78 38.76
CA ALA A 119 0.57 14.49 38.00
C ALA A 119 -0.39 15.69 38.16
N HIS A 120 -0.77 16.33 37.05
CA HIS A 120 -1.51 17.59 37.07
C HIS A 120 -2.96 17.46 36.58
N LEU A 121 -3.24 16.47 35.73
CA LEU A 121 -4.58 16.24 35.19
C LEU A 121 -4.81 14.74 35.01
N GLU A 122 -5.93 14.26 35.53
CA GLU A 122 -6.47 12.93 35.23
C GLU A 122 -7.48 13.03 34.08
N ARG A 123 -7.61 11.96 33.29
CA ARG A 123 -8.46 11.88 32.09
C ARG A 123 -8.14 12.98 31.07
N CYS A 124 -6.86 13.09 30.72
CA CYS A 124 -6.40 14.04 29.69
C CYS A 124 -6.98 13.75 28.30
N VAL A 125 -7.33 12.50 27.99
CA VAL A 125 -7.84 12.07 26.69
C VAL A 125 -9.29 11.64 26.83
N SER A 126 -10.19 12.27 26.07
CA SER A 126 -11.61 11.91 26.08
C SER A 126 -11.81 10.48 25.57
N GLY A 127 -12.68 9.72 26.23
CA GLY A 127 -12.86 8.28 26.05
C GLY A 127 -11.86 7.42 26.83
N VAL A 128 -10.58 7.79 26.88
CA VAL A 128 -9.57 6.95 27.56
C VAL A 128 -9.54 7.20 29.06
N GLY A 129 -10.24 6.34 29.82
CA GLY A 129 -10.42 6.45 31.26
C GLY A 129 -9.12 6.48 32.10
N ASP A 130 -8.06 5.78 31.68
CA ASP A 130 -6.73 5.81 32.31
C ASP A 130 -5.71 6.57 31.44
N SER A 131 -5.95 7.87 31.29
CA SER A 131 -5.02 8.82 30.69
C SER A 131 -4.66 9.93 31.69
N PHE A 132 -3.40 10.40 31.70
CA PHE A 132 -2.96 11.43 32.65
C PHE A 132 -1.80 12.30 32.14
N GLY A 133 -1.74 13.53 32.64
CA GLY A 133 -0.73 14.52 32.31
C GLY A 133 0.33 14.60 33.41
N LEU A 134 1.58 14.27 33.06
CA LEU A 134 2.72 14.29 33.98
C LEU A 134 3.68 15.42 33.61
N ILE A 135 3.89 16.34 34.54
CA ILE A 135 4.88 17.42 34.40
C ILE A 135 6.11 17.05 35.22
N MET A 136 7.29 17.09 34.60
CA MET A 136 8.57 16.86 35.28
C MET A 136 9.43 18.12 35.28
N PRO A 137 9.34 18.99 36.32
CA PRO A 137 10.12 20.22 36.42
C PRO A 137 11.64 19.96 36.39
N ARG A 138 12.09 18.85 36.98
CA ARG A 138 13.51 18.44 37.04
C ARG A 138 14.14 18.26 35.66
N PHE A 139 13.41 17.65 34.73
CA PHE A 139 13.85 17.44 33.35
C PHE A 139 13.37 18.55 32.40
N LYS A 140 12.49 19.45 32.87
CA LYS A 140 11.81 20.50 32.09
C LYS A 140 11.02 19.91 30.93
N GLN A 141 10.29 18.82 31.22
CA GLN A 141 9.53 18.08 30.22
C GLN A 141 8.10 17.80 30.67
N ARG A 142 7.17 17.88 29.72
CA ARG A 142 5.76 17.50 29.87
C ARG A 142 5.43 16.23 29.09
N PHE A 143 4.65 15.33 29.68
CA PHE A 143 4.23 14.05 29.12
C PHE A 143 2.71 13.89 29.24
N THR A 144 2.11 13.23 28.25
CA THR A 144 0.74 12.70 28.35
C THR A 144 0.83 11.20 28.21
N PHE A 145 0.46 10.48 29.26
CA PHE A 145 0.38 9.02 29.25
C PHE A 145 -1.04 8.57 28.91
N VAL A 146 -1.13 7.56 28.05
CA VAL A 146 -2.39 6.97 27.60
C VAL A 146 -2.24 5.46 27.74
N ASN A 147 -2.99 4.86 28.66
CA ASN A 147 -3.13 3.41 28.72
C ASN A 147 -4.09 2.97 27.60
N GLN A 148 -3.74 1.93 26.84
CA GLN A 148 -4.63 1.35 25.82
C GLN A 148 -4.67 -0.16 26.03
N SER A 149 -5.88 -0.71 26.18
CA SER A 149 -6.05 -2.16 26.13
C SER A 149 -5.73 -2.67 24.73
N THR A 150 -5.20 -3.89 24.65
CA THR A 150 -5.05 -4.61 23.38
C THR A 150 -6.39 -5.05 22.80
N ASP A 151 -7.43 -5.24 23.63
CA ASP A 151 -8.75 -5.78 23.24
C ASP A 151 -9.38 -5.04 22.05
N ASP A 152 -9.29 -3.70 22.03
CA ASP A 152 -9.71 -2.88 20.88
C ASP A 152 -8.50 -2.54 19.99
N MET A 153 -8.22 -3.44 19.06
CA MET A 153 -7.19 -3.29 18.04
C MET A 153 -7.31 -1.97 17.25
N HIS A 154 -8.53 -1.50 16.96
CA HIS A 154 -8.72 -0.26 16.19
C HIS A 154 -8.27 0.96 16.99
N SER A 155 -8.64 1.02 18.27
CA SER A 155 -8.23 2.07 19.21
C SER A 155 -6.72 2.04 19.46
N LEU A 156 -6.13 0.85 19.68
CA LEU A 156 -4.69 0.65 19.81
C LEU A 156 -3.93 1.15 18.59
N LEU A 157 -4.36 0.76 17.37
CA LEU A 157 -3.71 1.18 16.13
C LEU A 157 -3.84 2.69 15.90
N ASP A 158 -5.00 3.28 16.15
CA ASP A 158 -5.22 4.72 15.97
C ASP A 158 -4.39 5.57 16.95
N VAL A 159 -4.31 5.19 18.23
CA VAL A 159 -3.40 5.85 19.18
C VAL A 159 -1.94 5.67 18.78
N ALA A 160 -1.54 4.48 18.33
CA ALA A 160 -0.17 4.23 17.87
C ALA A 160 0.22 5.03 16.61
N LYS A 161 -0.74 5.45 15.75
CA LYS A 161 -0.46 6.38 14.63
C LYS A 161 -0.02 7.75 15.15
N VAL A 162 -0.55 8.21 16.28
CA VAL A 162 -0.33 9.56 16.85
C VAL A 162 0.79 9.59 17.90
N ALA A 163 0.93 8.55 18.71
CA ALA A 163 1.88 8.46 19.82
C ALA A 163 3.33 8.75 19.41
N ASP A 164 4.04 9.58 20.18
CA ASP A 164 5.45 9.87 19.95
C ASP A 164 6.33 8.72 20.44
N SER A 165 5.94 8.07 21.53
CA SER A 165 6.60 6.83 21.99
C SER A 165 5.59 5.77 22.44
N LEU A 166 5.94 4.50 22.20
CA LEU A 166 5.22 3.34 22.73
C LEU A 166 6.03 2.69 23.86
N VAL A 167 5.39 2.35 24.96
CA VAL A 167 5.97 1.55 26.05
C VAL A 167 5.29 0.20 26.02
N PHE A 168 6.05 -0.82 25.61
CA PHE A 168 5.57 -2.21 25.60
C PHE A 168 5.87 -2.85 26.95
N VAL A 169 4.84 -3.33 27.62
CA VAL A 169 4.93 -4.05 28.90
C VAL A 169 4.96 -5.54 28.61
N LEU A 170 6.05 -6.18 29.03
CA LEU A 170 6.37 -7.58 28.84
C LEU A 170 6.28 -8.34 30.17
N ASP A 171 5.86 -9.60 30.09
CA ASP A 171 6.06 -10.55 31.18
C ASP A 171 7.56 -10.90 31.33
N SER A 172 7.95 -11.39 32.49
CA SER A 172 9.32 -11.76 32.87
C SER A 172 9.75 -13.16 32.41
N THR A 173 8.79 -14.04 32.13
CA THR A 173 9.02 -15.45 31.75
C THR A 173 8.98 -15.64 30.23
N GLU A 174 7.84 -15.31 29.60
CA GLU A 174 7.56 -15.56 28.18
C GLU A 174 7.73 -14.31 27.32
N GLY A 175 7.51 -13.12 27.89
CA GLY A 175 7.62 -11.82 27.23
C GLY A 175 6.30 -11.35 26.66
N TRP A 176 5.82 -11.97 25.57
CA TRP A 176 4.55 -11.65 24.94
C TRP A 176 3.80 -12.91 24.49
N ASP A 177 2.47 -12.86 24.48
CA ASP A 177 1.63 -13.99 24.09
C ASP A 177 1.34 -13.98 22.57
N THR A 178 0.57 -14.96 22.10
CA THR A 178 0.21 -15.06 20.67
C THR A 178 -0.63 -13.88 20.17
N TYR A 179 -1.43 -13.24 21.03
CA TYR A 179 -2.21 -12.06 20.70
C TYR A 179 -1.34 -10.79 20.71
N GLY A 180 -0.41 -10.69 21.65
CA GLY A 180 0.67 -9.69 21.68
C GLY A 180 1.52 -9.75 20.41
N ASP A 181 1.86 -10.94 19.91
CA ASP A 181 2.58 -11.09 18.64
C ASP A 181 1.74 -10.62 17.43
N HIS A 182 0.43 -10.92 17.41
CA HIS A 182 -0.49 -10.38 16.41
C HIS A 182 -0.60 -8.85 16.45
N CYS A 183 -0.77 -8.26 17.66
CA CYS A 183 -0.78 -6.81 17.89
C CYS A 183 0.53 -6.16 17.43
N LEU A 184 1.67 -6.73 17.82
CA LEU A 184 2.99 -6.29 17.38
C LEU A 184 3.09 -6.31 15.86
N SER A 185 2.67 -7.39 15.21
CA SER A 185 2.77 -7.55 13.76
C SER A 185 1.96 -6.48 13.00
N CYS A 186 0.76 -6.13 13.50
CA CYS A 186 -0.02 -5.00 13.00
C CYS A 186 0.72 -3.65 13.21
N LEU A 187 1.26 -3.40 14.41
CA LEU A 187 1.98 -2.17 14.75
C LEU A 187 3.30 -2.00 13.95
N PHE A 188 4.04 -3.09 13.71
CA PHE A 188 5.25 -3.11 12.90
C PHE A 188 4.96 -2.72 11.45
N ALA A 189 3.89 -3.27 10.87
CA ALA A 189 3.50 -3.03 9.48
C ALA A 189 2.84 -1.65 9.25
N GLN A 190 2.05 -1.15 10.21
CA GLN A 190 1.59 0.25 10.22
C GLN A 190 2.79 1.23 10.33
N GLY A 191 3.82 0.82 11.07
CA GLY A 191 5.06 1.54 11.29
C GLY A 191 5.15 2.04 12.73
N LEU A 192 6.01 1.42 13.53
CA LEU A 192 6.24 1.81 14.93
C LEU A 192 6.84 3.23 15.05
N PRO A 193 6.34 4.06 15.98
CA PRO A 193 7.05 5.21 16.56
C PRO A 193 8.36 4.82 17.27
N SER A 194 8.94 5.73 18.05
CA SER A 194 9.97 5.32 19.02
C SER A 194 9.34 4.39 20.06
N TYR A 195 10.09 3.42 20.57
CA TYR A 195 9.58 2.47 21.55
C TYR A 195 10.58 2.26 22.69
N ALA A 196 10.06 1.79 23.84
CA ALA A 196 10.84 1.30 24.97
C ALA A 196 10.21 -0.01 25.47
N LEU A 197 11.05 -0.96 25.88
CA LEU A 197 10.61 -2.25 26.42
C LEU A 197 10.68 -2.23 27.94
N VAL A 198 9.57 -2.55 28.58
CA VAL A 198 9.40 -2.63 30.03
C VAL A 198 9.12 -4.07 30.41
N CYS A 199 9.68 -4.53 31.53
CA CYS A 199 9.41 -5.84 32.09
C CYS A 199 8.87 -5.70 33.52
N GLN A 200 7.77 -6.38 33.82
CA GLN A 200 7.17 -6.50 35.16
C GLN A 200 7.48 -7.87 35.78
N GLY A 201 7.29 -8.01 37.10
CA GLY A 201 7.38 -9.31 37.79
C GLY A 201 8.82 -9.79 38.09
N LEU A 202 9.84 -8.98 37.82
CA LEU A 202 11.22 -9.33 38.22
C LEU A 202 11.39 -9.32 39.75
N SER A 203 10.56 -8.58 40.49
CA SER A 203 10.46 -8.62 41.95
C SER A 203 10.14 -10.02 42.48
N ASP A 204 9.25 -10.75 41.81
CA ASP A 204 8.62 -11.94 42.36
C ASP A 204 9.48 -13.18 42.09
N ILE A 205 10.33 -13.11 41.07
CA ILE A 205 11.37 -14.08 40.76
C ILE A 205 12.49 -14.03 41.81
N SER A 206 12.94 -15.20 42.28
CA SER A 206 14.05 -15.31 43.22
C SER A 206 15.34 -14.66 42.69
N VAL A 207 16.05 -13.92 43.55
CA VAL A 207 17.21 -13.07 43.20
C VAL A 207 18.27 -13.82 42.36
N LYS A 208 18.51 -15.10 42.64
CA LYS A 208 19.46 -15.94 41.88
C LYS A 208 19.07 -16.11 40.41
N LYS A 209 17.78 -16.25 40.09
CA LYS A 209 17.29 -16.50 38.72
C LYS A 209 17.04 -15.22 37.90
N ARG A 210 16.85 -14.05 38.54
CA ARG A 210 16.54 -12.77 37.87
C ARG A 210 17.51 -12.40 36.74
N VAL A 211 18.80 -12.70 36.92
CA VAL A 211 19.84 -12.40 35.91
C VAL A 211 19.67 -13.26 34.67
N ASP A 212 19.27 -14.52 34.82
CA ASP A 212 19.16 -15.46 33.70
C ASP A 212 17.83 -15.31 32.97
N PHE A 213 16.73 -15.04 33.67
CA PHE A 213 15.46 -14.61 33.04
C PHE A 213 15.65 -13.33 32.24
N ARG A 214 16.34 -12.31 32.78
CA ARG A 214 16.64 -11.08 32.02
C ARG A 214 17.43 -11.34 30.75
N LYS A 215 18.42 -12.24 30.77
CA LYS A 215 19.18 -12.65 29.57
C LYS A 215 18.31 -13.43 28.58
N ALA A 216 17.43 -14.31 29.06
CA ALA A 216 16.49 -15.06 28.22
C ALA A 216 15.52 -14.10 27.52
N LEU A 217 14.88 -13.20 28.27
CA LEU A 217 14.00 -12.18 27.72
C LEU A 217 14.72 -11.28 26.71
N SER A 218 15.95 -10.85 27.00
CA SER A 218 16.74 -10.07 26.03
C SER A 218 16.92 -10.80 24.70
N LYS A 219 17.22 -12.11 24.71
CA LYS A 219 17.31 -12.92 23.48
C LYS A 219 15.99 -13.03 22.74
N ILE A 220 14.86 -13.21 23.45
CA ILE A 220 13.53 -13.24 22.86
C ILE A 220 13.23 -11.88 22.20
N THR A 221 13.44 -10.78 22.93
CA THR A 221 13.21 -9.41 22.42
C THR A 221 14.09 -9.08 21.22
N GLU A 222 15.32 -9.59 21.14
CA GLU A 222 16.27 -9.31 20.06
C GLU A 222 15.76 -9.78 18.68
N VAL A 223 14.92 -10.82 18.64
CA VAL A 223 14.31 -11.35 17.40
C VAL A 223 13.37 -10.33 16.73
N ARG A 224 12.58 -9.58 17.53
CA ARG A 224 11.64 -8.56 17.02
C ARG A 224 12.19 -7.13 17.11
N PHE A 225 13.02 -6.86 18.12
CA PHE A 225 13.49 -5.52 18.51
C PHE A 225 15.03 -5.49 18.65
N PRO A 226 15.77 -5.40 17.52
CA PRO A 226 17.23 -5.34 17.55
C PRO A 226 17.74 -4.11 18.32
N ASP A 227 18.85 -4.27 19.04
CA ASP A 227 19.53 -3.23 19.85
C ASP A 227 18.63 -2.54 20.91
N SER A 228 17.50 -3.14 21.29
CA SER A 228 16.56 -2.56 22.25
C SER A 228 17.04 -2.68 23.70
N ARG A 229 16.68 -1.70 24.53
CA ARG A 229 16.99 -1.70 25.97
C ARG A 229 15.74 -2.07 26.76
N LEU A 230 15.90 -3.08 27.63
CA LEU A 230 14.89 -3.51 28.58
C LEU A 230 15.01 -2.74 29.91
N PHE A 231 13.89 -2.22 30.40
CA PHE A 231 13.78 -1.56 31.71
C PHE A 231 12.93 -2.43 32.66
N PRO A 232 13.46 -2.90 33.81
CA PRO A 232 12.61 -3.44 34.86
C PRO A 232 11.81 -2.29 35.50
N LEU A 233 10.52 -2.44 35.76
CA LEU A 233 9.70 -1.45 36.49
C LEU A 233 9.22 -1.99 37.83
N ASP A 234 10.16 -2.36 38.69
CA ASP A 234 9.88 -2.77 40.08
C ASP A 234 10.11 -1.62 41.10
N SER A 235 10.62 -0.46 40.68
CA SER A 235 11.08 0.62 41.57
C SER A 235 10.96 2.02 40.97
N ASP A 236 10.63 3.02 41.80
CA ASP A 236 10.58 4.46 41.45
C ASP A 236 11.87 4.99 40.82
N GLN A 237 13.03 4.42 41.21
CA GLN A 237 14.32 4.80 40.62
C GLN A 237 14.40 4.36 39.15
N ASP A 238 13.93 3.15 38.84
CA ASP A 238 13.87 2.63 37.47
C ASP A 238 12.79 3.35 36.65
N THR A 239 11.65 3.71 37.26
CA THR A 239 10.64 4.60 36.68
C THR A 239 11.26 5.95 36.28
N THR A 240 12.08 6.54 37.15
CA THR A 240 12.85 7.77 36.85
C THR A 240 13.84 7.57 35.69
N LEU A 241 14.48 6.40 35.59
CA LEU A 241 15.39 6.06 34.49
C LEU A 241 14.65 5.91 33.16
N LEU A 242 13.47 5.28 33.15
CA LEU A 242 12.59 5.14 31.99
C LEU A 242 12.07 6.51 31.52
N LEU A 243 11.56 7.33 32.43
CA LEU A 243 11.08 8.68 32.13
C LEU A 243 12.18 9.56 31.53
N ARG A 244 13.40 9.48 32.08
CA ARG A 244 14.60 10.12 31.50
C ARG A 244 14.98 9.53 30.14
N HIS A 245 14.77 8.23 29.91
CA HIS A 245 14.99 7.62 28.60
C HIS A 245 14.01 8.19 27.57
N LEU A 246 12.70 8.06 27.80
CA LEU A 246 11.64 8.56 26.91
C LEU A 246 11.86 10.03 26.53
N GLY A 247 12.12 10.89 27.51
CA GLY A 247 12.38 12.32 27.30
C GLY A 247 13.67 12.65 26.55
N SER A 248 14.69 11.79 26.60
CA SER A 248 15.99 12.03 25.93
C SER A 248 16.17 11.26 24.61
N GLN A 249 15.31 10.27 24.36
CA GLN A 249 15.32 9.38 23.21
C GLN A 249 15.25 10.15 21.89
N ARG A 250 15.91 9.61 20.86
CA ARG A 250 15.76 10.12 19.50
C ARG A 250 14.42 9.64 18.96
N GLN A 251 13.57 10.58 18.54
CA GLN A 251 12.26 10.26 18.00
C GLN A 251 12.35 9.74 16.55
N ARG A 252 11.68 8.61 16.27
CA ARG A 252 11.52 8.06 14.92
C ARG A 252 10.37 8.80 14.22
N LYS A 253 10.68 9.48 13.10
CA LYS A 253 9.69 10.24 12.32
C LYS A 253 8.99 9.31 11.32
N LEU A 254 7.69 9.06 11.50
CA LEU A 254 6.88 8.32 10.53
C LEU A 254 6.55 9.25 9.35
N GLY A 255 6.81 8.77 8.12
CA GLY A 255 6.68 9.57 6.90
C GLY A 255 5.27 10.08 6.61
N PHE A 256 4.23 9.32 6.99
CA PHE A 256 2.83 9.73 6.78
C PHE A 256 2.35 10.73 7.85
N ARG A 257 2.79 10.56 9.11
CA ARG A 257 2.47 11.44 10.24
C ARG A 257 3.14 12.80 10.14
N SER A 258 4.43 12.86 9.83
CA SER A 258 5.19 14.15 9.79
C SER A 258 4.84 15.06 8.60
N ARG A 259 3.89 14.66 7.74
CA ARG A 259 3.44 15.42 6.56
C ARG A 259 2.03 15.98 6.69
N ARG A 260 1.25 15.53 7.67
CA ARG A 260 -0.12 15.98 7.94
C ARG A 260 -0.20 16.54 9.35
N SER A 261 -0.99 17.59 9.55
CA SER A 261 -1.35 18.01 10.90
C SER A 261 -2.36 17.01 11.47
N HIS A 262 -2.19 16.66 12.74
CA HIS A 262 -3.00 15.67 13.42
C HIS A 262 -3.10 16.01 14.91
N LEU A 263 -4.16 15.54 15.56
CA LEU A 263 -4.52 15.87 16.93
C LEU A 263 -5.19 14.66 17.59
N LEU A 264 -4.87 14.43 18.86
CA LEU A 264 -5.59 13.49 19.73
C LEU A 264 -6.57 14.31 20.57
N ALA A 265 -7.84 13.88 20.62
CA ALA A 265 -8.88 14.60 21.33
C ALA A 265 -8.71 14.53 22.85
N GLU A 266 -8.42 15.67 23.48
CA GLU A 266 -8.33 15.78 24.93
C GLU A 266 -9.69 16.07 25.56
N ARG A 267 -10.42 17.05 25.01
CA ARG A 267 -11.81 17.37 25.41
C ARG A 267 -12.71 17.36 24.19
N VAL A 268 -13.85 16.68 24.28
CA VAL A 268 -14.87 16.63 23.23
C VAL A 268 -16.19 17.15 23.80
N ALA A 269 -16.81 18.09 23.10
CA ALA A 269 -18.17 18.55 23.38
C ALA A 269 -18.98 18.58 22.07
N PHE A 270 -20.23 18.15 22.15
CA PHE A 270 -21.15 18.15 21.02
C PHE A 270 -22.24 19.20 21.24
N THR A 271 -22.41 20.10 20.27
CA THR A 271 -23.55 21.03 20.23
C THR A 271 -24.45 20.62 19.06
N PRO A 272 -25.69 20.15 19.29
CA PRO A 272 -26.61 19.84 18.20
C PRO A 272 -26.85 21.08 17.35
N ASN A 273 -27.05 20.89 16.04
CA ASN A 273 -27.48 22.00 15.18
C ASN A 273 -28.97 22.27 15.45
N ASP A 274 -29.34 23.54 15.55
CA ASP A 274 -30.76 23.93 15.62
C ASP A 274 -31.51 23.45 14.36
N PRO A 275 -32.76 22.98 14.49
CA PRO A 275 -33.54 22.57 13.32
C PRO A 275 -33.80 23.80 12.44
N VAL A 276 -33.35 23.74 11.18
CA VAL A 276 -33.59 24.79 10.20
C VAL A 276 -35.09 24.87 9.92
N GLU A 277 -35.73 25.97 10.33
CA GLU A 277 -37.15 26.23 10.07
C GLU A 277 -37.43 26.22 8.56
N GLY A 278 -38.00 25.12 8.05
CA GLY A 278 -38.43 25.00 6.65
C GLY A 278 -38.23 23.64 5.99
N SER A 279 -37.33 22.78 6.49
CA SER A 279 -37.19 21.41 5.98
C SER A 279 -37.97 20.43 6.87
N GLY A 280 -39.02 19.81 6.31
CA GLY A 280 -39.91 18.85 7.01
C GLY A 280 -39.27 17.49 7.31
N GLY A 281 -37.96 17.41 7.52
CA GLY A 281 -37.26 16.23 8.01
C GLY A 281 -37.24 16.19 9.53
N GLY A 282 -37.15 14.99 10.11
CA GLY A 282 -36.97 14.82 11.55
C GLY A 282 -35.63 15.40 12.06
N PRO A 283 -35.37 15.37 13.39
CA PRO A 283 -34.11 15.86 13.95
C PRO A 283 -32.94 15.14 13.28
N SER A 284 -32.12 15.88 12.55
CA SER A 284 -31.14 15.32 11.59
C SER A 284 -30.04 14.47 12.24
N GLY A 285 -29.92 14.45 13.57
CA GLY A 285 -28.86 13.74 14.30
C GLY A 285 -27.45 14.32 14.11
N LEU A 286 -27.32 15.40 13.32
CA LEU A 286 -26.09 16.11 13.02
C LEU A 286 -25.91 17.31 13.96
N GLY A 287 -24.67 17.61 14.28
CA GLY A 287 -24.30 18.76 15.09
C GLY A 287 -22.88 19.23 14.84
N THR A 288 -22.53 20.32 15.51
CA THR A 288 -21.17 20.84 15.51
C THR A 288 -20.37 20.19 16.64
N LEU A 289 -19.30 19.48 16.28
CA LEU A 289 -18.39 18.85 17.24
C LEU A 289 -17.25 19.81 17.60
N ARG A 290 -17.09 20.12 18.89
CA ARG A 290 -15.98 20.89 19.45
C ARG A 290 -14.93 19.94 20.01
N VAL A 291 -13.77 19.85 19.37
CA VAL A 291 -12.67 18.97 19.80
C VAL A 291 -11.46 19.81 20.19
N SER A 292 -11.03 19.70 21.45
CA SER A 292 -9.86 20.40 21.98
C SER A 292 -8.67 19.44 22.14
N GLY A 293 -7.46 19.89 21.79
CA GLY A 293 -6.23 19.12 21.92
C GLY A 293 -5.01 19.85 21.36
N TYR A 294 -3.85 19.19 21.38
CA TYR A 294 -2.61 19.77 20.85
C TYR A 294 -2.43 19.44 19.36
N VAL A 295 -2.16 20.45 18.54
CA VAL A 295 -1.74 20.27 17.15
C VAL A 295 -0.36 19.61 17.11
N ARG A 296 -0.21 18.55 16.32
CA ARG A 296 1.07 17.87 16.07
C ARG A 296 1.42 17.84 14.57
N GLY A 297 2.71 17.97 14.28
CA GLY A 297 3.30 17.63 12.97
C GLY A 297 3.46 18.81 12.01
N ARG A 298 2.36 19.37 11.50
CA ARG A 298 2.33 20.51 10.55
C ARG A 298 1.34 21.57 10.99
N ALA A 299 1.35 22.72 10.32
CA ALA A 299 0.36 23.77 10.56
C ALA A 299 -1.05 23.26 10.18
N LEU A 300 -2.04 23.63 10.98
CA LEU A 300 -3.45 23.33 10.74
C LEU A 300 -4.18 24.58 10.21
N HIS A 301 -4.97 24.40 9.15
CA HIS A 301 -5.74 25.46 8.49
C HIS A 301 -7.24 25.15 8.54
N ALA A 302 -8.08 26.16 8.69
CA ALA A 302 -9.53 26.00 8.74
C ALA A 302 -10.18 25.64 7.38
N ASN A 303 -9.51 25.94 6.26
CA ASN A 303 -10.05 25.71 4.91
C ASN A 303 -9.84 24.27 4.38
N ARG A 304 -8.97 23.48 5.03
CA ARG A 304 -8.72 22.07 4.69
C ARG A 304 -9.72 21.16 5.38
N LEU A 305 -10.02 20.03 4.74
CA LEU A 305 -10.85 18.98 5.34
C LEU A 305 -10.14 18.29 6.51
N VAL A 306 -10.94 17.72 7.42
CA VAL A 306 -10.48 16.91 8.55
C VAL A 306 -11.10 15.51 8.46
N HIS A 307 -10.25 14.49 8.53
CA HIS A 307 -10.64 13.10 8.69
C HIS A 307 -10.71 12.74 10.18
N ILE A 308 -11.82 12.16 10.59
CA ILE A 308 -12.00 11.50 11.90
C ILE A 308 -11.82 10.00 11.67
N SER A 309 -10.85 9.38 12.35
CA SER A 309 -10.53 7.97 12.09
C SER A 309 -11.71 7.05 12.43
N GLY A 310 -12.17 6.29 11.44
CA GLY A 310 -13.33 5.39 11.55
C GLY A 310 -14.70 6.05 11.40
N HIS A 311 -14.80 7.37 11.24
CA HIS A 311 -16.07 8.09 11.08
C HIS A 311 -16.20 8.88 9.77
N GLY A 312 -15.08 9.19 9.09
CA GLY A 312 -15.09 9.77 7.74
C GLY A 312 -14.47 11.16 7.64
N ASP A 313 -14.80 11.87 6.56
CA ASP A 313 -14.27 13.19 6.23
C ASP A 313 -15.31 14.27 6.53
N PHE A 314 -14.88 15.37 7.14
CA PHE A 314 -15.74 16.48 7.57
C PHE A 314 -15.07 17.84 7.31
N GLN A 315 -15.85 18.92 7.32
CA GLN A 315 -15.35 20.27 7.15
C GLN A 315 -15.16 21.01 8.48
N LEU A 316 -14.12 21.84 8.59
CA LEU A 316 -13.92 22.76 9.71
C LEU A 316 -14.68 24.09 9.48
N SER A 317 -15.23 24.67 10.55
CA SER A 317 -15.81 26.02 10.55
C SER A 317 -14.86 27.05 11.20
N GLN A 318 -14.28 26.70 12.36
CA GLN A 318 -13.49 27.63 13.16
C GLN A 318 -12.40 26.89 13.95
N ILE A 319 -11.27 27.57 14.18
CA ILE A 319 -10.16 27.14 15.03
C ILE A 319 -9.93 28.21 16.09
N ASP A 320 -10.02 27.82 17.35
CA ASP A 320 -9.79 28.66 18.53
C ASP A 320 -8.54 28.23 19.30
N ALA A 321 -7.93 29.15 20.03
CA ALA A 321 -6.86 28.90 21.00
C ALA A 321 -7.37 29.17 22.43
N PRO A 322 -7.95 28.17 23.12
CA PRO A 322 -8.13 28.22 24.57
C PRO A 322 -6.77 28.17 25.31
N PRO A 323 -6.73 28.51 26.61
CA PRO A 323 -5.53 28.37 27.43
C PRO A 323 -5.07 26.89 27.54
N ASP A 324 -3.75 26.69 27.53
CA ASP A 324 -3.10 25.38 27.66
C ASP A 324 -3.37 24.76 29.05
N PRO A 325 -3.93 23.53 29.15
CA PRO A 325 -4.23 22.87 30.43
C PRO A 325 -3.00 22.26 31.14
N LEU A 326 -1.87 22.09 30.44
CA LEU A 326 -0.63 21.49 30.97
C LEU A 326 0.61 22.38 30.67
N PRO A 327 0.66 23.62 31.19
CA PRO A 327 1.79 24.52 31.02
C PRO A 327 2.98 24.09 31.88
N LEU A 328 4.19 24.06 31.30
CA LEU A 328 5.41 23.61 31.99
C LEU A 328 5.80 24.47 33.21
N ASN A 329 5.40 25.74 33.25
CA ASN A 329 5.65 26.65 34.37
C ASN A 329 4.30 27.15 34.93
N LEU A 330 3.95 26.70 36.13
CA LEU A 330 2.74 27.14 36.86
C LEU A 330 2.87 28.51 37.53
N THR A 331 3.94 29.28 37.24
CA THR A 331 4.04 30.66 37.73
C THR A 331 2.89 31.48 37.15
N THR A 332 1.97 31.85 38.03
CA THR A 332 0.87 32.78 37.82
C THR A 332 1.19 33.81 36.74
N VAL A 333 0.26 33.96 35.79
CA VAL A 333 0.32 35.03 34.79
C VAL A 333 0.41 36.34 35.54
N ARG A 334 1.62 36.89 35.65
CA ARG A 334 1.83 38.23 36.19
C ARG A 334 1.09 39.16 35.25
N ALA A 335 -0.01 39.72 35.74
CA ALA A 335 -0.80 40.70 35.02
C ALA A 335 0.14 41.70 34.35
N THR A 336 0.15 41.68 33.01
CA THR A 336 0.90 42.65 32.21
C THR A 336 0.43 44.04 32.64
N LYS A 337 1.34 44.82 33.23
CA LYS A 337 1.04 46.21 33.61
C LYS A 337 0.36 46.91 32.42
N PRO A 338 -0.78 47.59 32.61
CA PRO A 338 -1.46 48.22 31.49
C PRO A 338 -0.55 49.27 30.85
N GLY A 339 -0.19 49.02 29.59
CA GLY A 339 0.49 50.00 28.75
C GLY A 339 -0.43 51.19 28.55
N ARG A 340 0.08 52.39 28.81
CA ARG A 340 -0.70 53.62 28.86
C ARG A 340 -1.25 53.98 27.47
N GLY A 341 -2.57 53.89 27.30
CA GLY A 341 -3.31 54.57 26.23
C GLY A 341 -3.88 53.70 25.11
N ARG A 342 -5.12 53.23 25.29
CA ARG A 342 -6.26 53.47 24.38
C ARG A 342 -7.56 53.14 25.11
N ASP A 343 -8.63 53.88 24.81
CA ASP A 343 -9.88 53.81 25.55
C ASP A 343 -10.62 52.48 25.36
N VAL A 344 -11.28 52.01 26.42
CA VAL A 344 -12.13 50.81 26.44
C VAL A 344 -13.42 51.18 27.16
N GLU A 345 -14.55 51.07 26.48
CA GLU A 345 -15.88 51.22 27.08
C GLU A 345 -16.20 50.03 27.99
N MET A 346 -16.91 50.30 29.09
CA MET A 346 -17.16 49.31 30.13
C MET A 346 -18.37 48.43 29.78
N GLN A 347 -18.21 47.11 29.89
CA GLN A 347 -19.33 46.19 30.04
C GLN A 347 -18.97 45.13 31.10
N ASP A 348 -19.96 44.74 31.90
CA ASP A 348 -19.79 44.24 33.27
C ASP A 348 -20.20 42.76 33.42
N GLY A 349 -19.70 42.11 34.48
CA GLY A 349 -20.32 40.92 35.09
C GLY A 349 -20.21 39.57 34.36
N GLY A 350 -19.06 38.89 34.47
CA GLY A 350 -18.90 37.46 34.13
C GLY A 350 -17.64 36.86 34.75
N GLU A 351 -17.71 35.60 35.23
CA GLU A 351 -16.64 34.98 36.03
C GLU A 351 -15.34 34.69 35.24
N ASN A 352 -14.23 34.48 35.97
CA ASN A 352 -12.86 34.40 35.44
C ASN A 352 -12.57 33.21 34.49
N GLU A 353 -13.02 33.28 33.23
CA GLU A 353 -12.36 32.59 32.12
C GLU A 353 -11.63 33.58 31.22
N ALA A 354 -10.36 33.29 30.90
CA ALA A 354 -9.61 34.10 29.94
C ALA A 354 -10.28 33.98 28.55
N PRO A 355 -10.53 35.10 27.83
CA PRO A 355 -11.32 35.07 26.61
C PRO A 355 -10.69 34.15 25.56
N VAL A 356 -11.47 33.15 25.12
CA VAL A 356 -11.05 32.17 24.11
C VAL A 356 -10.72 32.91 22.82
N ARG A 357 -9.45 32.86 22.40
CA ARG A 357 -8.97 33.61 21.25
C ARG A 357 -9.26 32.84 19.96
N VAL A 358 -10.15 33.37 19.12
CA VAL A 358 -10.31 32.87 17.75
C VAL A 358 -9.00 33.04 16.99
N LEU A 359 -8.48 31.96 16.39
CA LEU A 359 -7.31 32.00 15.53
C LEU A 359 -7.71 32.23 14.08
N MET A 360 -8.62 31.39 13.57
CA MET A 360 -9.02 31.35 12.17
C MET A 360 -10.47 30.91 12.03
N LYS A 361 -11.17 31.46 11.06
CA LYS A 361 -12.46 30.94 10.55
C LYS A 361 -12.25 30.42 9.14
N ALA A 362 -13.07 29.47 8.71
CA ALA A 362 -13.02 28.96 7.34
C ALA A 362 -13.65 29.96 6.37
N ASP A 363 -12.96 30.29 5.28
CA ASP A 363 -13.45 31.19 4.24
C ASP A 363 -14.30 30.40 3.22
N PRO A 364 -15.62 30.68 3.08
CA PRO A 364 -16.51 29.87 2.24
C PRO A 364 -16.04 29.67 0.79
N SER A 365 -15.37 30.66 0.20
CA SER A 365 -14.90 30.63 -1.20
C SER A 365 -13.61 29.85 -1.43
N SER A 366 -12.81 29.58 -0.38
CA SER A 366 -11.54 28.83 -0.50
C SER A 366 -11.51 27.51 0.28
N ARG A 367 -12.59 27.23 1.02
CA ARG A 367 -12.84 25.97 1.71
C ARG A 367 -12.95 24.82 0.71
N GLU A 368 -12.27 23.71 1.00
CA GLU A 368 -12.35 22.51 0.17
C GLU A 368 -13.75 21.86 0.25
N SER A 369 -14.32 21.49 -0.89
CA SER A 369 -15.61 20.79 -0.95
C SER A 369 -15.49 19.35 -0.44
N LEU A 370 -16.57 18.86 0.19
CA LEU A 370 -16.71 17.48 0.68
C LEU A 370 -16.92 16.45 -0.46
N GLN A 371 -17.02 16.92 -1.70
CA GLN A 371 -17.37 16.11 -2.86
C GLN A 371 -16.25 15.11 -3.20
N ALA A 372 -16.51 13.83 -2.92
CA ALA A 372 -15.56 12.74 -3.15
C ALA A 372 -15.60 12.20 -4.58
N GLU A 373 -16.76 12.18 -5.22
CA GLU A 373 -16.96 11.67 -6.58
C GLU A 373 -17.04 12.80 -7.61
N ALA A 374 -16.63 12.52 -8.85
CA ALA A 374 -16.84 13.42 -9.97
C ALA A 374 -18.31 13.38 -10.43
N GLU A 375 -18.86 14.53 -10.81
CA GLU A 375 -20.18 14.60 -11.44
C GLU A 375 -20.09 13.96 -12.82
N VAL A 376 -20.92 12.94 -13.04
CA VAL A 376 -21.01 12.26 -14.33
C VAL A 376 -22.11 12.95 -15.12
N ASP A 377 -21.74 13.72 -16.15
CA ASP A 377 -22.69 14.15 -17.16
C ASP A 377 -23.06 12.93 -18.04
N PRO A 378 -24.32 12.48 -18.06
CA PRO A 378 -24.73 11.35 -18.88
C PRO A 378 -24.56 11.60 -20.39
N MET A 379 -24.56 12.87 -20.83
CA MET A 379 -24.50 13.25 -22.24
C MET A 379 -23.07 13.42 -22.78
N ASP A 380 -22.06 13.54 -21.91
CA ASP A 380 -20.64 13.70 -22.30
C ASP A 380 -20.05 12.42 -22.93
N GLY A 381 -20.69 11.26 -22.68
CA GLY A 381 -20.42 10.01 -23.38
C GLY A 381 -21.09 9.88 -24.76
N GLU A 382 -22.03 10.78 -25.09
CA GLU A 382 -22.81 10.76 -26.32
C GLU A 382 -22.43 11.94 -27.23
N GLN A 383 -21.38 11.72 -28.04
CA GLN A 383 -21.05 12.48 -29.25
C GLN A 383 -20.37 13.86 -29.07
N THR A 384 -19.07 13.83 -28.72
CA THR A 384 -18.18 14.99 -28.91
C THR A 384 -17.73 15.14 -30.37
N TRP A 385 -17.63 16.40 -30.83
CA TRP A 385 -16.98 16.73 -32.11
C TRP A 385 -15.46 16.51 -31.96
N PRO A 386 -14.75 15.97 -32.98
CA PRO A 386 -13.32 15.71 -32.88
C PRO A 386 -12.52 16.96 -32.49
N THR A 387 -11.68 16.82 -31.47
CA THR A 387 -10.88 17.92 -30.92
C THR A 387 -9.82 18.38 -31.92
N GLU A 388 -9.40 19.66 -31.93
CA GLU A 388 -8.35 20.14 -32.86
C GLU A 388 -7.05 19.32 -32.79
N GLN A 389 -6.70 18.79 -31.61
CA GLN A 389 -5.53 17.92 -31.42
C GLN A 389 -5.70 16.55 -32.10
N GLU A 390 -6.90 15.97 -32.08
CA GLU A 390 -7.19 14.70 -32.75
C GLU A 390 -7.29 14.89 -34.28
N LEU A 391 -7.76 16.07 -34.73
CA LEU A 391 -7.69 16.47 -36.13
C LEU A 391 -6.23 16.62 -36.61
N LEU A 392 -5.34 17.19 -35.79
CA LEU A 392 -3.91 17.28 -36.07
C LEU A 392 -3.25 15.88 -36.15
N ASP A 393 -3.47 15.02 -35.16
CA ASP A 393 -2.94 13.65 -35.17
C ASP A 393 -3.50 12.82 -36.35
N ALA A 394 -4.79 13.00 -36.68
CA ALA A 394 -5.40 12.38 -37.86
C ALA A 394 -4.87 12.96 -39.19
N GLU A 395 -4.53 14.24 -39.24
CA GLU A 395 -3.85 14.85 -40.39
C GLU A 395 -2.42 14.35 -40.56
N GLU A 396 -1.66 14.18 -39.47
CA GLU A 396 -0.31 13.58 -39.53
C GLU A 396 -0.38 12.11 -39.96
N ALA A 397 -1.35 11.34 -39.44
CA ALA A 397 -1.62 9.97 -39.89
C ALA A 397 -2.08 9.90 -41.37
N ARG A 398 -2.79 10.92 -41.87
CA ARG A 398 -3.14 11.05 -43.31
C ARG A 398 -1.94 11.44 -44.17
N LYS A 399 -1.08 12.35 -43.71
CA LYS A 399 0.16 12.77 -44.42
C LYS A 399 1.13 11.59 -44.63
N ASN A 400 1.12 10.60 -43.74
CA ASN A 400 1.90 9.36 -43.87
C ASN A 400 1.28 8.26 -44.77
N LYS A 401 0.08 8.46 -45.35
CA LYS A 401 -0.54 7.49 -46.29
C LYS A 401 -0.47 7.99 -47.73
N ARG A 402 0.37 7.34 -48.55
CA ARG A 402 0.33 7.51 -50.02
C ARG A 402 -0.99 6.93 -50.56
N VAL A 403 -1.73 7.73 -51.33
CA VAL A 403 -2.99 7.32 -51.95
C VAL A 403 -2.72 6.61 -53.28
N MET A 404 -3.08 5.33 -53.36
CA MET A 404 -3.04 4.53 -54.59
C MET A 404 -4.34 4.76 -55.39
N LYS A 405 -4.26 4.85 -56.72
CA LYS A 405 -5.43 4.99 -57.60
C LYS A 405 -5.88 3.62 -58.10
N VAL A 406 -7.09 3.21 -57.72
CA VAL A 406 -7.74 1.95 -58.13
C VAL A 406 -8.88 2.25 -59.12
N PRO A 407 -9.21 1.38 -60.09
CA PRO A 407 -10.33 1.60 -61.02
C PRO A 407 -11.69 1.68 -60.31
N LYS A 408 -12.61 2.48 -60.87
CA LYS A 408 -13.96 2.69 -60.29
C LYS A 408 -14.75 1.39 -60.27
N GLY A 409 -15.09 0.91 -59.07
CA GLY A 409 -15.93 -0.27 -58.84
C GLY A 409 -15.33 -1.34 -57.93
N THR A 410 -14.04 -1.23 -57.57
CA THR A 410 -13.40 -2.11 -56.59
C THR A 410 -13.71 -1.68 -55.15
N SER A 411 -13.91 -2.65 -54.26
CA SER A 411 -14.03 -2.39 -52.81
C SER A 411 -12.67 -2.28 -52.14
N ASP A 412 -12.59 -1.64 -50.97
CA ASP A 412 -11.35 -1.49 -50.19
C ASP A 412 -10.66 -2.83 -49.88
N TYR A 413 -11.41 -3.94 -49.86
CA TYR A 413 -10.86 -5.30 -49.67
C TYR A 413 -10.28 -5.90 -50.95
N GLN A 414 -10.72 -5.49 -52.14
CA GLN A 414 -10.10 -5.92 -53.41
C GLN A 414 -8.81 -5.14 -53.70
N ALA A 415 -8.75 -3.86 -53.30
CA ALA A 415 -7.59 -2.99 -53.53
C ALA A 415 -6.31 -3.47 -52.83
N THR A 416 -6.41 -4.27 -51.76
CA THR A 416 -5.26 -4.78 -51.00
C THR A 416 -4.61 -6.04 -51.60
N TRP A 417 -5.21 -6.66 -52.62
CA TRP A 417 -4.67 -7.86 -53.28
C TRP A 417 -4.00 -7.59 -54.64
N ILE A 418 -3.99 -6.33 -55.11
CA ILE A 418 -3.30 -5.94 -56.34
C ILE A 418 -1.81 -5.75 -56.00
N ILE A 419 -1.04 -6.82 -56.16
CA ILE A 419 0.43 -6.79 -56.11
C ILE A 419 0.93 -6.27 -57.46
N ASN A 420 1.74 -5.21 -57.46
CA ASN A 420 2.43 -4.73 -58.66
C ASN A 420 3.80 -5.42 -58.79
N ASP A 421 4.12 -5.82 -60.02
CA ASP A 421 5.18 -6.79 -60.35
C ASP A 421 6.52 -6.12 -60.78
N ASP A 422 6.86 -5.00 -60.13
CA ASP A 422 7.97 -4.09 -60.50
C ASP A 422 9.15 -4.10 -59.48
N GLU A 423 9.52 -5.28 -58.98
CA GLU A 423 10.84 -5.51 -58.34
C GLU A 423 11.54 -6.72 -59.00
N LYS A 424 12.09 -6.50 -60.20
CA LYS A 424 13.05 -7.40 -60.85
C LYS A 424 14.49 -6.99 -60.52
N GLU A 425 15.25 -7.90 -59.92
CA GLU A 425 16.64 -8.18 -60.31
C GLU A 425 16.85 -9.71 -60.36
N GLU A 426 17.77 -10.14 -61.23
CA GLU A 426 17.99 -11.52 -61.71
C GLU A 426 18.77 -12.38 -60.67
N THR A 427 18.95 -13.71 -60.73
CA THR A 427 18.77 -14.79 -61.73
C THR A 427 18.05 -15.99 -61.03
N ASP A 428 17.88 -17.24 -61.51
CA ASP A 428 18.35 -18.05 -62.66
C ASP A 428 17.23 -19.02 -63.14
N GLU A 429 17.44 -19.71 -64.26
CA GLU A 429 16.57 -20.77 -64.83
C GLU A 429 16.86 -22.14 -64.15
N GLU A 430 16.00 -23.17 -64.20
CA GLU A 430 15.78 -24.06 -65.36
C GLU A 430 14.38 -24.71 -65.42
N SER A 431 14.07 -25.27 -66.59
CA SER A 431 12.77 -25.78 -67.06
C SER A 431 12.57 -27.29 -66.89
N SER A 432 11.31 -27.73 -66.79
CA SER A 432 10.78 -28.87 -67.56
C SER A 432 9.25 -28.90 -67.49
N ASP A 433 8.58 -28.77 -68.63
CA ASP A 433 7.19 -29.23 -68.80
C ASP A 433 7.15 -30.78 -68.78
N ASP A 434 5.97 -31.36 -68.50
CA ASP A 434 5.31 -32.31 -69.40
C ASP A 434 3.82 -32.46 -69.02
N ASP A 435 2.98 -32.76 -70.02
CA ASP A 435 1.51 -32.61 -70.02
C ASP A 435 0.72 -33.83 -69.47
N ASP A 436 -0.60 -33.60 -69.31
CA ASP A 436 -1.77 -34.52 -69.48
C ASP A 436 -1.75 -35.98 -68.98
N ASP A 437 -2.80 -36.39 -68.26
CA ASP A 437 -4.00 -37.01 -68.89
C ASP A 437 -5.13 -37.25 -67.86
N ASP A 438 -6.36 -37.35 -68.35
CA ASP A 438 -7.61 -37.62 -67.62
C ASP A 438 -7.85 -39.13 -67.42
N GLY A 439 -8.74 -39.52 -66.49
CA GLY A 439 -8.87 -40.95 -66.14
C GLY A 439 -10.05 -41.34 -65.24
N ASN A 440 -11.21 -41.58 -65.86
CA ASN A 440 -12.32 -42.42 -65.34
C ASN A 440 -11.78 -43.85 -65.01
N ASP A 441 -12.39 -44.72 -64.18
CA ASP A 441 -13.81 -45.00 -63.95
C ASP A 441 -14.03 -46.07 -62.81
N LEU A 442 -15.29 -46.41 -62.50
CA LEU A 442 -15.83 -47.70 -61.95
C LEU A 442 -15.86 -48.06 -60.42
N MET A 443 -17.10 -48.10 -59.89
CA MET A 443 -17.79 -49.11 -59.01
C MET A 443 -17.32 -49.37 -57.55
N ASP A 444 -18.18 -49.34 -56.50
CA ASP A 444 -19.33 -50.21 -56.08
C ASP A 444 -18.94 -51.67 -55.74
N GLU A 445 -19.43 -52.38 -54.69
CA GLU A 445 -20.55 -52.28 -53.70
C GLU A 445 -20.07 -52.83 -52.31
N GLU A 446 -20.61 -52.46 -51.13
CA GLU A 446 -21.62 -53.18 -50.28
C GLU A 446 -21.17 -54.60 -49.74
N ILE A 447 -21.35 -55.12 -48.50
CA ILE A 447 -22.48 -55.23 -47.52
C ILE A 447 -21.97 -55.62 -46.09
N GLY A 448 -22.68 -55.18 -45.02
CA GLY A 448 -22.92 -55.94 -43.77
C GLY A 448 -21.83 -56.00 -42.66
N SER A 449 -22.14 -56.25 -41.38
CA SER A 449 -23.43 -56.38 -40.67
C SER A 449 -23.28 -56.12 -39.15
N GLN A 450 -24.39 -56.06 -38.41
CA GLN A 450 -24.52 -55.60 -37.01
C GLN A 450 -23.94 -56.57 -35.95
N ALA A 451 -23.58 -56.02 -34.79
CA ALA A 451 -23.82 -56.65 -33.48
C ALA A 451 -24.01 -55.55 -32.41
N ALA A 452 -25.01 -55.73 -31.54
CA ALA A 452 -25.29 -54.87 -30.40
C ALA A 452 -25.38 -55.73 -29.13
N SER A 453 -25.05 -55.15 -27.98
CA SER A 453 -25.42 -55.66 -26.65
C SER A 453 -25.38 -54.48 -25.67
N GLU A 454 -26.47 -54.29 -24.96
CA GLU A 454 -26.63 -53.35 -23.85
C GLU A 454 -26.25 -54.06 -22.52
N ASP A 455 -26.79 -53.57 -21.39
CA ASP A 455 -26.65 -54.08 -20.00
C ASP A 455 -25.38 -53.63 -19.25
N GLU A 456 -25.41 -53.24 -17.98
CA GLU A 456 -26.43 -52.51 -17.18
C GLU A 456 -25.71 -51.93 -15.92
N GLU A 457 -26.41 -51.19 -15.05
CA GLU A 457 -25.84 -50.45 -13.91
C GLU A 457 -25.69 -51.32 -12.63
N GLU A 458 -24.62 -51.13 -11.85
CA GLU A 458 -24.59 -51.45 -10.41
C GLU A 458 -23.87 -50.32 -9.63
N GLU A 459 -24.60 -49.64 -8.75
CA GLU A 459 -24.05 -48.75 -7.71
C GLU A 459 -23.96 -49.54 -6.39
N GLU A 460 -22.77 -49.67 -5.81
CA GLU A 460 -22.59 -50.26 -4.47
C GLU A 460 -22.61 -49.16 -3.39
N GLU A 461 -23.70 -49.09 -2.60
CA GLU A 461 -23.75 -48.29 -1.37
C GLU A 461 -23.11 -49.08 -0.20
N GLU A 462 -21.96 -48.66 0.33
CA GLU A 462 -21.40 -49.23 1.57
C GLU A 462 -22.09 -48.65 2.82
N GLU A 463 -22.83 -49.49 3.56
CA GLU A 463 -23.39 -49.14 4.88
C GLU A 463 -22.28 -48.95 5.94
N VAL A 464 -22.03 -47.71 6.35
CA VAL A 464 -21.08 -47.40 7.44
C VAL A 464 -21.74 -47.60 8.82
N CYS A 465 -21.25 -48.60 9.56
CA CYS A 465 -21.74 -48.95 10.90
C CYS A 465 -21.47 -47.85 11.95
N SER A 466 -22.54 -47.25 12.49
CA SER A 466 -22.48 -46.17 13.47
C SER A 466 -22.26 -46.68 14.91
N THR A 467 -21.01 -46.73 15.34
CA THR A 467 -20.68 -46.98 16.77
C THR A 467 -20.84 -45.70 17.60
N GLU A 468 -21.75 -45.72 18.57
CA GLU A 468 -22.04 -44.58 19.45
C GLU A 468 -20.81 -44.11 20.25
N ARG A 469 -20.34 -42.87 20.00
CA ARG A 469 -19.54 -42.07 20.95
C ARG A 469 -20.32 -40.82 21.33
N GLY A 470 -20.43 -40.58 22.64
CA GLY A 470 -21.49 -39.74 23.18
C GLY A 470 -21.13 -38.26 23.38
N GLY A 471 -22.10 -37.40 23.10
CA GLY A 471 -22.37 -36.13 23.80
C GLY A 471 -21.40 -34.95 23.63
N ALA A 472 -20.15 -35.20 23.24
CA ALA A 472 -19.19 -34.15 22.87
C ALA A 472 -19.36 -33.77 21.39
N ASP A 473 -19.39 -34.75 20.49
CA ASP A 473 -19.50 -34.56 19.04
C ASP A 473 -20.78 -33.81 18.66
N GLN A 474 -21.94 -34.18 19.25
CA GLN A 474 -23.20 -33.47 19.04
C GLN A 474 -23.19 -31.97 19.42
N ARG A 475 -22.21 -31.48 20.20
CA ARG A 475 -22.03 -30.03 20.46
C ARG A 475 -21.03 -29.36 19.53
N TYR A 476 -20.21 -30.15 18.84
CA TYR A 476 -19.31 -29.74 17.78
C TYR A 476 -20.11 -29.52 16.49
N ASP A 477 -20.91 -30.53 16.09
CA ASP A 477 -21.74 -30.53 14.88
C ASP A 477 -22.74 -29.36 14.87
N ASN A 478 -23.44 -29.11 15.99
CA ASN A 478 -24.39 -28.00 16.13
C ASN A 478 -23.78 -26.59 16.03
N ASN A 479 -22.44 -26.46 16.05
CA ASN A 479 -21.72 -25.20 15.90
C ASN A 479 -20.91 -25.12 14.57
N MET A 480 -20.90 -26.20 13.77
CA MET A 480 -20.29 -26.19 12.43
C MET A 480 -21.34 -25.80 11.38
N ASP A 481 -21.00 -24.80 10.57
CA ASP A 481 -21.74 -24.48 9.35
C ASP A 481 -21.14 -25.31 8.21
N GLU A 482 -21.69 -26.51 7.99
CA GLU A 482 -21.24 -27.47 6.97
C GLU A 482 -21.08 -26.82 5.59
N ALA A 483 -21.96 -25.89 5.23
CA ALA A 483 -21.90 -25.18 3.95
C ALA A 483 -20.70 -24.21 3.87
N ALA A 484 -20.32 -23.58 4.98
CA ALA A 484 -19.12 -22.75 5.04
C ALA A 484 -17.83 -23.60 4.99
N GLU A 485 -17.84 -24.80 5.58
CA GLU A 485 -16.74 -25.75 5.52
C GLU A 485 -16.56 -26.34 4.11
N GLU A 486 -17.66 -26.74 3.45
CA GLU A 486 -17.65 -27.21 2.06
C GLU A 486 -17.13 -26.11 1.10
N GLU A 487 -17.58 -24.86 1.28
CA GLU A 487 -17.03 -23.74 0.50
C GLU A 487 -15.55 -23.51 0.80
N GLY A 488 -15.11 -23.71 2.05
CA GLY A 488 -13.71 -23.72 2.47
C GLY A 488 -12.88 -24.76 1.73
N LEU A 489 -13.27 -26.03 1.79
CA LEU A 489 -12.63 -27.16 1.09
C LEU A 489 -12.56 -26.91 -0.42
N LYS A 490 -13.66 -26.42 -1.01
CA LYS A 490 -13.72 -26.02 -2.42
C LYS A 490 -12.75 -24.89 -2.76
N ARG A 491 -12.59 -23.88 -1.89
CA ARG A 491 -11.57 -22.81 -2.04
C ARG A 491 -10.15 -23.38 -2.00
N TYR A 492 -9.85 -24.36 -1.13
CA TYR A 492 -8.55 -25.04 -1.12
C TYR A 492 -8.31 -25.88 -2.37
N ARG A 493 -9.30 -26.65 -2.84
CA ARG A 493 -9.24 -27.45 -4.08
C ARG A 493 -9.02 -26.56 -5.31
N GLU A 494 -9.71 -25.42 -5.39
CA GLU A 494 -9.50 -24.39 -6.44
C GLU A 494 -8.12 -23.70 -6.36
N ALA A 495 -7.57 -23.51 -5.16
CA ALA A 495 -6.24 -22.91 -4.99
C ALA A 495 -5.13 -23.87 -5.42
N ARG A 496 -5.18 -25.14 -4.96
CA ARG A 496 -4.26 -26.21 -5.39
C ARG A 496 -4.33 -26.42 -6.90
N SER A 497 -5.53 -26.47 -7.49
CA SER A 497 -5.67 -26.63 -8.95
C SER A 497 -5.21 -25.40 -9.75
N HIS A 498 -5.32 -24.17 -9.22
CA HIS A 498 -4.75 -22.98 -9.85
C HIS A 498 -3.21 -22.95 -9.81
N GLU A 499 -2.61 -23.50 -8.76
CA GLU A 499 -1.16 -23.64 -8.64
C GLU A 499 -0.58 -24.65 -9.65
N LEU A 500 -1.23 -25.82 -9.78
CA LEU A 500 -0.88 -26.84 -10.77
C LEU A 500 -1.18 -26.38 -12.23
N PHE A 501 -2.33 -25.73 -12.44
CA PHE A 501 -2.87 -25.38 -13.76
C PHE A 501 -3.18 -23.87 -13.87
N PRO A 502 -2.15 -23.02 -14.06
CA PRO A 502 -2.25 -21.58 -13.89
C PRO A 502 -3.10 -20.87 -14.96
N ASP A 503 -4.31 -20.52 -14.56
CA ASP A 503 -5.38 -19.89 -15.33
C ASP A 503 -6.03 -20.75 -16.43
N GLU A 504 -5.84 -22.07 -16.40
CA GLU A 504 -6.57 -22.99 -17.26
C GLU A 504 -8.09 -22.91 -16.95
N VAL A 505 -8.92 -23.00 -17.98
CA VAL A 505 -10.40 -22.98 -17.91
C VAL A 505 -10.94 -23.79 -19.08
N ASP A 506 -11.84 -24.72 -18.80
CA ASP A 506 -12.47 -25.53 -19.83
C ASP A 506 -13.47 -24.71 -20.67
N THR A 507 -13.57 -25.08 -21.94
CA THR A 507 -14.61 -24.57 -22.83
C THR A 507 -15.92 -25.28 -22.52
N PRO A 508 -17.05 -24.55 -22.39
CA PRO A 508 -18.34 -25.17 -22.17
C PRO A 508 -18.80 -25.89 -23.44
N LEU A 509 -19.57 -26.95 -23.26
CA LEU A 509 -20.29 -27.62 -24.34
C LEU A 509 -21.54 -26.82 -24.74
N ASP A 510 -22.25 -26.27 -23.77
CA ASP A 510 -23.60 -25.68 -23.93
C ASP A 510 -23.61 -24.31 -24.64
N ALA A 511 -22.46 -23.63 -24.73
CA ALA A 511 -22.37 -22.26 -25.20
C ALA A 511 -21.18 -22.04 -26.15
N PRO A 512 -21.36 -21.41 -27.33
CA PRO A 512 -20.26 -21.09 -28.24
C PRO A 512 -19.15 -20.28 -27.55
N ALA A 513 -17.90 -20.72 -27.72
CA ALA A 513 -16.75 -20.14 -27.06
C ALA A 513 -16.56 -18.66 -27.45
N ARG A 514 -16.88 -18.27 -28.70
CA ARG A 514 -16.89 -16.87 -29.15
C ARG A 514 -17.76 -15.98 -28.26
N ILE A 515 -18.94 -16.45 -27.85
CA ILE A 515 -19.89 -15.69 -27.03
C ILE A 515 -19.37 -15.59 -25.58
N ARG A 516 -18.98 -16.73 -24.97
CA ARG A 516 -18.43 -16.76 -23.59
C ARG A 516 -17.16 -15.91 -23.45
N PHE A 517 -16.33 -15.86 -24.48
CA PHE A 517 -15.07 -15.13 -24.48
C PHE A 517 -15.08 -13.86 -25.36
N GLN A 518 -16.24 -13.31 -25.72
CA GLN A 518 -16.39 -12.15 -26.62
C GLN A 518 -15.55 -10.93 -26.21
N ARG A 519 -15.38 -10.69 -24.90
CA ARG A 519 -14.59 -9.58 -24.34
C ARG A 519 -13.08 -9.87 -24.21
N TYR A 520 -12.60 -11.00 -24.72
CA TYR A 520 -11.19 -11.38 -24.68
C TYR A 520 -10.55 -11.25 -26.07
N ARG A 521 -9.26 -10.94 -26.09
CA ARG A 521 -8.41 -10.96 -27.28
C ARG A 521 -7.12 -11.72 -27.05
N GLY A 522 -6.58 -12.30 -28.12
CA GLY A 522 -5.22 -12.85 -28.12
C GLY A 522 -4.18 -11.74 -28.12
N LEU A 523 -3.04 -11.99 -27.47
CA LEU A 523 -1.86 -11.11 -27.54
C LEU A 523 -0.64 -11.96 -27.96
N LYS A 524 0.06 -11.54 -29.02
CA LYS A 524 1.29 -12.20 -29.50
C LYS A 524 2.41 -12.18 -28.44
N SER A 525 2.46 -11.11 -27.64
CA SER A 525 3.41 -11.00 -26.52
C SER A 525 2.83 -10.10 -25.43
N PHE A 526 2.66 -10.66 -24.23
CA PHE A 526 2.17 -9.89 -23.08
C PHE A 526 3.02 -8.65 -22.77
N ARG A 527 4.35 -8.74 -23.01
CA ARG A 527 5.28 -7.62 -22.75
C ARG A 527 5.23 -6.56 -23.85
N SER A 528 5.29 -6.94 -25.13
CA SER A 528 5.48 -5.98 -26.23
C SER A 528 4.22 -5.58 -27.00
N SER A 529 3.15 -6.39 -27.03
CA SER A 529 1.89 -6.00 -27.69
C SER A 529 1.23 -4.84 -26.91
N PRO A 530 0.90 -3.71 -27.54
CA PRO A 530 0.27 -2.58 -26.84
C PRO A 530 -1.13 -2.94 -26.32
N TRP A 531 -1.58 -2.20 -25.31
CA TRP A 531 -2.96 -2.22 -24.81
C TRP A 531 -3.31 -0.81 -24.36
N ASP A 532 -4.38 -0.24 -24.90
CA ASP A 532 -4.78 1.13 -24.60
C ASP A 532 -5.45 1.23 -23.20
N PRO A 533 -4.95 2.09 -22.29
CA PRO A 533 -5.58 2.36 -20.99
C PRO A 533 -6.93 3.09 -21.05
N MET A 534 -7.38 3.63 -22.18
CA MET A 534 -8.70 4.27 -22.32
C MET A 534 -9.73 3.42 -23.06
N GLU A 535 -9.35 2.23 -23.52
CA GLU A 535 -10.25 1.33 -24.22
C GLU A 535 -11.19 0.58 -23.26
N ASN A 536 -12.48 0.51 -23.61
CA ASN A 536 -13.51 -0.30 -22.93
C ASN A 536 -13.59 -0.01 -21.41
N LEU A 537 -13.66 1.27 -21.03
CA LEU A 537 -13.82 1.71 -19.64
C LEU A 537 -15.23 1.41 -19.09
N PRO A 538 -15.36 1.04 -17.80
CA PRO A 538 -16.66 0.93 -17.13
C PRO A 538 -17.18 2.33 -16.74
N LEU A 539 -18.50 2.45 -16.52
CA LEU A 539 -19.13 3.68 -16.02
C LEU A 539 -18.50 4.19 -14.72
N ASP A 540 -18.03 3.30 -13.84
CA ASP A 540 -17.32 3.66 -12.60
C ASP A 540 -16.08 4.56 -12.84
N TYR A 541 -15.48 4.52 -14.03
CA TYR A 541 -14.30 5.33 -14.36
C TYR A 541 -14.62 6.80 -14.68
N SER A 542 -15.88 7.18 -14.92
CA SER A 542 -16.27 8.59 -15.03
C SER A 542 -16.43 9.28 -13.67
N ARG A 543 -16.72 8.50 -12.61
CA ARG A 543 -16.91 8.99 -11.23
C ARG A 543 -15.60 9.31 -10.49
N ILE A 544 -14.45 8.92 -11.05
CA ILE A 544 -13.14 9.05 -10.39
C ILE A 544 -12.30 10.19 -10.95
N PHE A 545 -11.44 10.74 -10.10
CA PHE A 545 -10.47 11.75 -10.50
C PHE A 545 -9.15 11.13 -10.96
N GLN A 546 -8.62 11.64 -12.08
CA GLN A 546 -7.30 11.30 -12.60
C GLN A 546 -6.32 12.46 -12.45
N PHE A 547 -5.06 12.16 -12.11
CA PHE A 547 -3.96 13.12 -12.18
C PHE A 547 -3.25 13.06 -13.53
N GLN A 548 -2.97 14.22 -14.14
CA GLN A 548 -2.06 14.30 -15.30
C GLN A 548 -0.64 13.78 -14.96
N SER A 549 -0.16 14.04 -13.74
CA SER A 549 1.09 13.47 -13.23
C SER A 549 1.06 13.38 -11.70
N PHE A 550 0.80 12.19 -11.18
CA PHE A 550 0.69 11.93 -9.73
C PHE A 550 1.93 12.37 -8.95
N GLU A 551 3.14 11.99 -9.41
CA GLU A 551 4.37 12.34 -8.69
C GLU A 551 4.64 13.84 -8.63
N ARG A 552 4.37 14.58 -9.73
CA ARG A 552 4.60 16.03 -9.79
C ARG A 552 3.66 16.74 -8.84
N THR A 553 2.37 16.41 -8.88
CA THR A 553 1.33 16.94 -7.99
C THR A 553 1.64 16.64 -6.53
N ARG A 554 1.99 15.40 -6.20
CA ARG A 554 2.45 15.00 -4.85
C ARG A 554 3.66 15.81 -4.37
N ARG A 555 4.69 15.99 -5.21
CA ARG A 555 5.90 16.76 -4.83
C ARG A 555 5.55 18.24 -4.58
N ARG A 556 4.65 18.81 -5.36
CA ARG A 556 4.16 20.20 -5.21
C ARG A 556 3.40 20.38 -3.90
N ILE A 557 2.33 19.60 -3.68
CA ILE A 557 1.48 19.67 -2.48
C ILE A 557 2.28 19.48 -1.19
N LEU A 558 3.24 18.54 -1.19
CA LEU A 558 4.11 18.31 -0.03
C LEU A 558 5.19 19.38 0.19
N ALA A 559 5.49 20.20 -0.81
CA ALA A 559 6.37 21.37 -0.68
C ALA A 559 5.58 22.58 -0.17
N GLU A 560 4.37 22.81 -0.71
CA GLU A 560 3.41 23.81 -0.25
C GLU A 560 3.09 23.59 1.25
N ALA A 561 2.54 22.43 1.62
CA ALA A 561 2.28 22.04 3.01
C ALA A 561 3.51 21.94 3.92
N ALA A 562 4.73 22.11 3.38
CA ALA A 562 5.96 22.20 4.14
C ALA A 562 6.50 23.63 4.30
N ALA A 563 6.05 24.57 3.47
CA ALA A 563 6.36 25.99 3.47
C ALA A 563 5.25 26.84 4.09
N ASP A 564 4.02 26.31 4.17
CA ASP A 564 2.90 26.94 4.88
C ASP A 564 3.24 27.17 6.37
N GLU A 565 3.41 28.43 6.76
CA GLU A 565 3.53 28.88 8.16
C GLU A 565 2.24 29.57 8.66
N ASP A 566 1.29 29.86 7.77
CA ASP A 566 0.04 30.58 8.03
C ASP A 566 -1.07 29.68 8.61
N GLY A 567 -0.87 29.14 9.82
CA GLY A 567 -1.83 28.25 10.47
C GLY A 567 -1.64 28.12 11.99
N ALA A 568 -2.47 27.28 12.63
CA ALA A 568 -2.22 26.87 14.01
C ALA A 568 -1.02 25.92 14.06
N MET A 569 0.02 26.31 14.81
CA MET A 569 1.33 25.66 14.75
C MET A 569 1.47 24.44 15.67
N ASP A 570 2.42 23.56 15.34
CA ASP A 570 2.84 22.39 16.12
C ASP A 570 3.13 22.79 17.59
N GLY A 571 2.39 22.21 18.53
CA GLY A 571 2.48 22.49 19.96
C GLY A 571 1.39 23.39 20.54
N TRP A 572 0.58 24.06 19.72
CA TRP A 572 -0.53 24.88 20.21
C TRP A 572 -1.70 24.00 20.68
N TYR A 573 -2.29 24.37 21.82
CA TYR A 573 -3.57 23.82 22.28
C TYR A 573 -4.70 24.58 21.58
N VAL A 574 -5.53 23.86 20.83
CA VAL A 574 -6.60 24.43 19.99
C VAL A 574 -7.93 23.73 20.23
N THR A 575 -9.03 24.44 19.96
CA THR A 575 -10.37 23.85 19.82
C THR A 575 -10.84 23.98 18.38
N LEU A 576 -11.25 22.86 17.80
CA LEU A 576 -11.73 22.74 16.43
C LEU A 576 -13.25 22.60 16.44
N HIS A 577 -13.94 23.43 15.65
CA HIS A 577 -15.38 23.32 15.41
C HIS A 577 -15.60 22.63 14.06
N ILE A 578 -15.96 21.35 14.10
CA ILE A 578 -16.25 20.50 12.93
C ILE A 578 -17.76 20.51 12.71
N ILE A 579 -18.21 20.78 11.48
CA ILE A 579 -19.65 20.83 11.17
C ILE A 579 -20.19 19.48 10.72
N ASP A 580 -21.51 19.33 10.84
CA ASP A 580 -22.31 18.23 10.28
C ASP A 580 -21.82 16.83 10.68
N VAL A 581 -21.42 16.70 11.95
CA VAL A 581 -20.94 15.45 12.55
C VAL A 581 -22.12 14.69 13.16
N PRO A 582 -22.29 13.38 12.91
CA PRO A 582 -23.35 12.60 13.53
C PRO A 582 -23.07 12.31 15.01
N PHE A 583 -24.13 12.21 15.82
CA PHE A 583 -24.02 11.94 17.27
C PHE A 583 -23.30 10.62 17.61
N SER A 584 -23.29 9.63 16.71
CA SER A 584 -22.54 8.37 16.86
C SER A 584 -21.03 8.56 17.09
N VAL A 585 -20.45 9.68 16.65
CA VAL A 585 -19.06 10.04 16.98
C VAL A 585 -18.91 10.28 18.49
N MET A 586 -19.87 10.98 19.11
CA MET A 586 -19.87 11.23 20.54
C MET A 586 -20.15 9.95 21.35
N GLU A 587 -21.05 9.08 20.88
CA GLU A 587 -21.27 7.75 21.47
C GLU A 587 -19.99 6.90 21.45
N SER A 588 -19.21 6.95 20.36
CA SER A 588 -17.93 6.24 20.27
C SER A 588 -16.92 6.73 21.33
N VAL A 589 -16.89 8.04 21.61
CA VAL A 589 -16.05 8.62 22.67
C VAL A 589 -16.58 8.25 24.06
N GLN A 590 -17.90 8.23 24.27
CA GLN A 590 -18.51 7.80 25.55
C GLN A 590 -18.27 6.31 25.84
N SER A 591 -18.28 5.46 24.81
CA SER A 591 -17.93 4.02 24.92
C SER A 591 -16.44 3.76 25.19
N GLY A 592 -15.60 4.80 25.23
CA GLY A 592 -14.21 4.71 25.66
C GLY A 592 -13.17 4.83 24.53
N LYS A 593 -13.59 5.07 23.28
CA LYS A 593 -12.68 5.05 22.14
C LYS A 593 -11.96 6.41 21.96
N PRO A 594 -10.64 6.41 21.72
CA PRO A 594 -9.87 7.62 21.48
C PRO A 594 -10.18 8.19 20.09
N LEU A 595 -10.50 9.49 20.04
CA LEU A 595 -10.80 10.18 18.79
C LEU A 595 -9.53 10.85 18.23
N VAL A 596 -9.10 10.42 17.05
CA VAL A 596 -7.96 10.97 16.31
C VAL A 596 -8.45 11.79 15.13
N LEU A 597 -7.97 13.04 15.05
CA LEU A 597 -8.23 13.98 13.97
C LEU A 597 -6.98 14.15 13.10
N VAL A 598 -7.18 14.21 11.78
CA VAL A 598 -6.10 14.44 10.81
C VAL A 598 -6.57 15.43 9.75
N SER A 599 -5.80 16.49 9.50
CA SER A 599 -6.04 17.35 8.33
C SER A 599 -5.64 16.61 7.06
N LEU A 600 -6.57 16.57 6.11
CA LEU A 600 -6.33 16.04 4.78
C LEU A 600 -5.47 17.03 3.96
N LEU A 601 -4.68 16.49 3.04
CA LEU A 601 -4.00 17.28 2.02
C LEU A 601 -4.95 17.58 0.84
N PRO A 602 -4.69 18.63 0.06
CA PRO A 602 -5.48 18.95 -1.12
C PRO A 602 -5.72 17.75 -2.04
N HIS A 603 -6.99 17.50 -2.35
CA HIS A 603 -7.49 16.39 -3.17
C HIS A 603 -7.45 14.99 -2.52
N GLU A 604 -7.18 14.84 -1.22
CA GLU A 604 -7.25 13.52 -0.55
C GLU A 604 -8.68 13.01 -0.27
N GLN A 605 -9.72 13.84 -0.40
CA GLN A 605 -11.12 13.39 -0.33
C GLN A 605 -11.61 12.73 -1.63
N LYS A 606 -10.92 12.99 -2.75
CA LYS A 606 -11.36 12.59 -4.08
C LYS A 606 -11.13 11.10 -4.35
N MET A 607 -12.11 10.43 -4.93
CA MET A 607 -12.05 9.02 -5.31
C MET A 607 -11.12 8.79 -6.51
N SER A 608 -10.30 7.75 -6.45
CA SER A 608 -9.48 7.28 -7.57
C SER A 608 -9.16 5.78 -7.44
N VAL A 609 -8.39 5.24 -8.38
CA VAL A 609 -7.86 3.88 -8.26
C VAL A 609 -6.54 3.92 -7.49
N MET A 610 -6.54 3.32 -6.30
CA MET A 610 -5.35 3.19 -5.45
C MET A 610 -4.64 1.86 -5.70
N HIS A 611 -3.31 1.89 -5.73
CA HIS A 611 -2.46 0.71 -5.85
C HIS A 611 -1.60 0.52 -4.60
N LEU A 612 -1.78 -0.63 -3.95
CA LEU A 612 -1.13 -1.00 -2.70
C LEU A 612 -0.18 -2.15 -2.99
N LEU A 613 1.09 -2.05 -2.59
CA LEU A 613 2.04 -3.15 -2.66
C LEU A 613 1.99 -3.91 -1.34
N VAL A 614 1.49 -5.15 -1.36
CA VAL A 614 1.31 -5.97 -0.16
C VAL A 614 2.07 -7.30 -0.27
N GLN A 615 2.50 -7.81 0.86
CA GLN A 615 2.99 -9.17 1.04
C GLN A 615 2.07 -9.88 2.04
N ARG A 616 1.76 -11.15 1.78
CA ARG A 616 0.93 -11.96 2.65
C ARG A 616 1.61 -12.19 4.01
N HIS A 617 0.84 -12.15 5.07
CA HIS A 617 1.35 -12.35 6.42
C HIS A 617 1.59 -13.86 6.68
N PRO A 618 2.77 -14.28 7.19
CA PRO A 618 3.08 -15.70 7.35
C PRO A 618 2.12 -16.49 8.24
N SER A 619 1.46 -15.83 9.21
CA SER A 619 0.50 -16.48 10.10
C SER A 619 -0.83 -16.88 9.45
N ASN A 620 -1.13 -16.43 8.22
CA ASN A 620 -2.39 -16.74 7.55
C ASN A 620 -2.17 -17.65 6.33
N THR A 621 -2.53 -18.92 6.48
CA THR A 621 -2.43 -19.98 5.47
C THR A 621 -3.67 -20.11 4.56
N GLU A 622 -4.77 -19.39 4.82
CA GLU A 622 -5.98 -19.45 4.01
C GLU A 622 -5.80 -18.91 2.57
N PRO A 623 -6.37 -19.58 1.54
CA PRO A 623 -6.37 -19.08 0.17
C PRO A 623 -7.43 -17.98 -0.01
N ILE A 624 -6.98 -16.75 -0.25
CA ILE A 624 -7.85 -15.57 -0.38
C ILE A 624 -8.07 -15.26 -1.86
N LYS A 625 -9.34 -15.21 -2.28
CA LYS A 625 -9.75 -15.02 -3.67
C LYS A 625 -9.76 -13.54 -4.04
N THR A 626 -9.56 -13.27 -5.32
CA THR A 626 -9.65 -11.89 -5.83
C THR A 626 -11.11 -11.45 -5.92
N LYS A 627 -11.38 -10.19 -5.55
CA LYS A 627 -12.73 -9.63 -5.35
C LYS A 627 -13.49 -10.17 -4.13
N GLU A 628 -12.84 -10.93 -3.27
CA GLU A 628 -13.28 -11.12 -1.88
C GLU A 628 -13.23 -9.77 -1.16
N GLU A 629 -14.10 -9.55 -0.16
CA GLU A 629 -14.13 -8.29 0.58
C GLU A 629 -13.07 -8.29 1.69
N LEU A 630 -12.30 -7.20 1.79
CA LEU A 630 -11.26 -7.03 2.79
C LEU A 630 -11.39 -5.67 3.48
N VAL A 631 -11.00 -5.62 4.75
CA VAL A 631 -10.87 -4.38 5.54
C VAL A 631 -9.48 -3.80 5.30
N PHE A 632 -9.41 -2.55 4.85
CA PHE A 632 -8.19 -1.83 4.56
C PHE A 632 -7.91 -0.78 5.63
N HIS A 633 -6.73 -0.84 6.25
CA HIS A 633 -6.17 0.28 6.99
C HIS A 633 -5.08 0.93 6.13
N CYS A 634 -5.35 2.09 5.54
CA CYS A 634 -4.41 2.83 4.69
C CYS A 634 -4.01 4.14 5.36
N GLY A 635 -2.87 4.12 6.07
CA GLY A 635 -2.43 5.24 6.90
C GLY A 635 -3.43 5.54 8.03
N PHE A 636 -4.19 6.63 7.89
CA PHE A 636 -5.23 7.02 8.84
C PHE A 636 -6.63 6.52 8.46
N ARG A 637 -6.89 6.28 7.16
CA ARG A 637 -8.21 5.84 6.67
C ARG A 637 -8.44 4.36 6.97
N ARG A 638 -9.68 4.02 7.33
CA ARG A 638 -10.20 2.65 7.46
C ARG A 638 -11.42 2.53 6.53
N PHE A 639 -11.54 1.43 5.77
CA PHE A 639 -12.66 1.17 4.86
C PHE A 639 -12.73 -0.31 4.46
N ARG A 640 -13.88 -0.77 3.99
CA ARG A 640 -14.06 -2.09 3.34
C ARG A 640 -14.06 -1.91 1.82
N ALA A 641 -13.52 -2.90 1.09
CA ALA A 641 -13.61 -2.96 -0.37
C ALA A 641 -13.23 -4.34 -0.94
N SER A 642 -13.62 -4.61 -2.20
CA SER A 642 -13.26 -5.81 -2.96
C SER A 642 -12.15 -5.53 -4.00
N PRO A 643 -10.87 -5.81 -3.72
CA PRO A 643 -9.77 -5.45 -4.61
C PRO A 643 -9.57 -6.42 -5.79
N ILE A 644 -8.73 -6.01 -6.74
CA ILE A 644 -8.08 -6.90 -7.71
C ILE A 644 -6.59 -7.11 -7.41
N PHE A 645 -6.13 -8.36 -7.46
CA PHE A 645 -4.72 -8.74 -7.28
C PHE A 645 -4.00 -8.80 -8.63
N SER A 646 -2.78 -8.28 -8.66
CA SER A 646 -1.97 -8.20 -9.89
C SER A 646 -0.47 -8.34 -9.59
N GLN A 647 0.30 -8.85 -10.55
CA GLN A 647 1.74 -8.99 -10.41
C GLN A 647 2.46 -7.63 -10.30
N HIS A 648 3.45 -7.54 -9.42
CA HIS A 648 4.35 -6.39 -9.34
C HIS A 648 5.41 -6.46 -10.44
N THR A 649 5.10 -5.88 -11.61
CA THR A 649 6.01 -5.76 -12.76
C THR A 649 6.25 -4.29 -13.13
N THR A 650 7.32 -4.03 -13.88
CA THR A 650 7.69 -2.69 -14.40
C THR A 650 7.09 -2.36 -15.78
N ALA A 651 6.42 -3.31 -16.42
CA ALA A 651 5.74 -3.12 -17.71
C ALA A 651 4.29 -2.64 -17.50
N ASP A 652 3.73 -1.92 -18.47
CA ASP A 652 2.42 -1.24 -18.37
C ASP A 652 1.22 -2.18 -18.17
N LYS A 653 1.37 -3.44 -18.58
CA LYS A 653 0.38 -4.50 -18.38
C LYS A 653 0.80 -5.42 -17.24
N HIS A 654 -0.13 -5.63 -16.31
CA HIS A 654 0.05 -6.49 -15.16
C HIS A 654 -0.89 -7.69 -15.26
N LYS A 655 -0.35 -8.90 -15.07
CA LYS A 655 -1.17 -10.11 -15.03
C LYS A 655 -2.01 -10.07 -13.75
N MET A 656 -3.32 -10.23 -13.88
CA MET A 656 -4.20 -10.49 -12.74
C MET A 656 -3.87 -11.87 -12.15
N GLU A 657 -3.77 -11.96 -10.83
CA GLU A 657 -3.74 -13.26 -10.13
C GLU A 657 -5.16 -13.60 -9.64
N ARG A 658 -5.47 -14.90 -9.46
CA ARG A 658 -6.77 -15.33 -8.91
C ARG A 658 -6.77 -15.33 -7.37
N PHE A 659 -5.64 -15.69 -6.77
CA PHE A 659 -5.43 -15.78 -5.33
C PHE A 659 -4.27 -14.89 -4.87
N LEU A 660 -4.25 -14.54 -3.59
CA LEU A 660 -3.12 -13.84 -2.97
C LEU A 660 -1.92 -14.79 -2.78
N ARG A 661 -0.81 -14.50 -3.48
CA ARG A 661 0.42 -15.30 -3.40
C ARG A 661 1.10 -15.20 -2.02
N PRO A 662 1.65 -16.30 -1.48
CA PRO A 662 2.43 -16.27 -0.25
C PRO A 662 3.83 -15.66 -0.44
N ASP A 663 4.60 -16.12 -1.43
CA ASP A 663 6.06 -15.85 -1.48
C ASP A 663 6.46 -14.54 -2.17
N ALA A 664 5.51 -13.82 -2.75
CA ALA A 664 5.81 -12.68 -3.63
C ALA A 664 4.91 -11.47 -3.36
N PRO A 665 5.47 -10.24 -3.40
CA PRO A 665 4.70 -9.03 -3.25
C PRO A 665 3.73 -8.87 -4.41
N THR A 666 2.47 -8.63 -4.07
CA THR A 666 1.34 -8.53 -5.00
C THR A 666 0.80 -7.10 -4.96
N VAL A 667 0.45 -6.54 -6.13
CA VAL A 667 -0.19 -5.22 -6.22
C VAL A 667 -1.70 -5.38 -6.17
N VAL A 668 -2.28 -4.84 -5.11
CA VAL A 668 -3.72 -4.77 -4.84
C VAL A 668 -4.24 -3.46 -5.41
N SER A 669 -5.27 -3.51 -6.26
CA SER A 669 -5.87 -2.31 -6.87
C SER A 669 -7.35 -2.20 -6.50
N VAL A 670 -7.78 -1.00 -6.08
CA VAL A 670 -9.11 -0.77 -5.50
C VAL A 670 -9.56 0.67 -5.72
N TYR A 671 -10.86 0.93 -5.80
CA TYR A 671 -11.40 2.30 -5.74
C TYR A 671 -11.39 2.78 -4.29
N ALA A 672 -10.74 3.91 -4.00
CA ALA A 672 -10.70 4.50 -2.67
C ALA A 672 -10.26 5.98 -2.72
N PRO A 673 -10.49 6.77 -1.65
CA PRO A 673 -10.07 8.17 -1.58
C PRO A 673 -8.55 8.33 -1.64
N ILE A 674 -8.09 9.20 -2.53
CA ILE A 674 -6.66 9.44 -2.79
C ILE A 674 -5.91 9.69 -1.49
N THR A 675 -4.79 9.00 -1.32
CA THR A 675 -3.87 9.22 -0.20
C THR A 675 -2.46 9.41 -0.75
N PHE A 676 -1.70 10.40 -0.26
CA PHE A 676 -0.34 10.63 -0.77
C PHE A 676 0.73 9.75 -0.07
N PRO A 677 1.54 8.96 -0.82
CA PRO A 677 2.62 8.13 -0.28
C PRO A 677 3.75 8.91 0.43
N PRO A 678 4.43 8.29 1.42
CA PRO A 678 4.23 6.92 1.88
C PRO A 678 3.07 6.82 2.88
N ALA A 679 2.38 5.68 2.87
CA ALA A 679 1.44 5.25 3.91
C ALA A 679 1.62 3.74 4.13
N GLY A 680 1.62 3.31 5.40
CA GLY A 680 1.57 1.88 5.73
C GLY A 680 0.17 1.33 5.46
N VAL A 681 0.11 0.06 5.07
CA VAL A 681 -1.12 -0.62 4.66
C VAL A 681 -1.25 -1.95 5.40
N LEU A 682 -2.41 -2.18 6.03
CA LEU A 682 -2.81 -3.48 6.56
C LEU A 682 -4.08 -3.92 5.82
N LEU A 683 -4.14 -5.19 5.46
CA LEU A 683 -5.35 -5.86 4.98
C LEU A 683 -5.78 -6.86 6.04
N PHE A 684 -7.04 -6.79 6.45
CA PHE A 684 -7.67 -7.78 7.29
C PHE A 684 -8.83 -8.47 6.56
N LYS A 685 -9.09 -9.73 6.91
CA LYS A 685 -10.29 -10.47 6.53
C LYS A 685 -11.16 -10.65 7.77
N GLN A 686 -12.45 -10.35 7.66
CA GLN A 686 -13.41 -10.56 8.74
C GLN A 686 -13.87 -12.03 8.70
N ARG A 687 -13.78 -12.74 9.83
CA ARG A 687 -14.39 -14.05 10.05
C ARG A 687 -15.90 -13.90 10.27
N ASN A 688 -16.65 -15.00 10.14
CA ASN A 688 -18.08 -15.06 10.46
C ASN A 688 -18.35 -14.58 11.91
N ASP A 689 -17.44 -14.90 12.84
CA ASP A 689 -17.47 -14.48 14.25
C ASP A 689 -17.30 -12.96 14.48
N GLY A 690 -16.95 -12.18 13.44
CA GLY A 690 -16.64 -10.75 13.56
C GLY A 690 -15.19 -10.41 13.98
N VAL A 691 -14.38 -11.41 14.32
CA VAL A 691 -12.92 -11.25 14.50
C VAL A 691 -12.25 -10.94 13.15
N GLN A 692 -11.27 -10.03 13.14
CA GLN A 692 -10.54 -9.66 11.93
C GLN A 692 -9.11 -10.24 11.96
N ASP A 693 -8.76 -11.05 10.94
CA ASP A 693 -7.44 -11.66 10.78
C ASP A 693 -6.51 -10.82 9.91
N LEU A 694 -5.25 -10.66 10.32
CA LEU A 694 -4.24 -9.98 9.53
C LEU A 694 -3.84 -10.86 8.33
N VAL A 695 -4.27 -10.45 7.14
CA VAL A 695 -4.04 -11.15 5.87
C VAL A 695 -2.71 -10.78 5.25
N ALA A 696 -2.46 -9.47 5.13
CA ALA A 696 -1.32 -8.95 4.40
C ALA A 696 -0.88 -7.59 4.95
N THR A 697 0.41 -7.33 4.81
CA THR A 697 1.07 -6.10 5.25
C THR A 697 1.76 -5.46 4.05
N GLY A 698 1.82 -4.13 4.01
CA GLY A 698 2.28 -3.46 2.81
C GLY A 698 2.42 -1.95 2.92
N SER A 699 2.52 -1.32 1.75
CA SER A 699 2.61 0.13 1.63
C SER A 699 1.92 0.63 0.36
N LEU A 700 1.43 1.87 0.42
CA LEU A 700 0.82 2.55 -0.72
C LEU A 700 1.87 2.89 -1.79
N LEU A 701 1.65 2.41 -3.02
CA LEU A 701 2.53 2.62 -4.16
C LEU A 701 2.19 3.93 -4.88
N SER A 702 0.99 4.00 -5.45
CA SER A 702 0.54 5.09 -6.32
C SER A 702 -1.00 5.15 -6.41
N CYS A 703 -1.52 6.22 -7.01
CA CYS A 703 -2.94 6.36 -7.34
C CYS A 703 -3.03 6.75 -8.83
N ASP A 704 -3.35 5.80 -9.71
CA ASP A 704 -3.30 5.97 -11.16
C ASP A 704 -4.27 5.04 -11.91
N PRO A 705 -5.43 5.52 -12.41
CA PRO A 705 -6.41 4.66 -13.10
C PRO A 705 -5.91 4.04 -14.42
N GLN A 706 -4.76 4.50 -14.93
CA GLN A 706 -4.14 4.03 -16.17
C GLN A 706 -3.44 2.67 -16.05
N ARG A 707 -3.21 2.15 -14.83
CA ARG A 707 -2.57 0.83 -14.64
C ARG A 707 -3.41 -0.30 -15.24
N VAL A 708 -2.92 -0.93 -16.31
CA VAL A 708 -3.68 -1.97 -17.02
C VAL A 708 -3.51 -3.34 -16.34
N VAL A 709 -4.54 -3.82 -15.65
CA VAL A 709 -4.61 -5.19 -15.12
C VAL A 709 -5.36 -6.10 -16.09
N LEU A 710 -4.73 -7.18 -16.53
CA LEU A 710 -5.28 -8.13 -17.52
C LEU A 710 -5.55 -9.50 -16.88
N LYS A 711 -6.82 -9.95 -16.92
CA LYS A 711 -7.19 -11.34 -16.63
C LYS A 711 -6.81 -12.21 -17.83
N ARG A 712 -5.91 -13.16 -17.60
CA ARG A 712 -5.61 -14.26 -18.51
C ARG A 712 -6.62 -15.39 -18.32
N ILE A 713 -7.01 -16.03 -19.42
CA ILE A 713 -7.56 -17.38 -19.47
C ILE A 713 -6.67 -18.19 -20.42
N VAL A 714 -6.48 -19.47 -20.09
CA VAL A 714 -5.80 -20.43 -20.96
C VAL A 714 -6.81 -21.51 -21.33
N LEU A 715 -7.08 -21.68 -22.63
CA LEU A 715 -7.87 -22.81 -23.12
C LEU A 715 -6.92 -23.94 -23.49
N SER A 716 -7.19 -25.15 -22.99
CA SER A 716 -6.41 -26.37 -23.20
C SER A 716 -6.91 -27.15 -24.42
N GLY A 717 -6.09 -28.02 -24.99
CA GLY A 717 -6.45 -28.87 -26.11
C GLY A 717 -5.43 -29.98 -26.34
N HIS A 718 -5.91 -31.15 -26.75
CA HIS A 718 -5.08 -32.35 -26.90
C HIS A 718 -4.71 -32.58 -28.38
N PRO A 719 -3.42 -32.78 -28.72
CA PRO A 719 -3.02 -33.20 -30.06
C PRO A 719 -3.44 -34.65 -30.30
N PHE A 720 -4.12 -34.94 -31.40
CA PHE A 720 -4.63 -36.28 -31.72
C PHE A 720 -3.83 -36.94 -32.85
N LYS A 721 -3.73 -36.29 -34.02
CA LYS A 721 -2.93 -36.77 -35.15
C LYS A 721 -1.76 -35.81 -35.38
N ILE A 722 -0.52 -36.26 -35.23
CA ILE A 722 0.69 -35.45 -35.39
C ILE A 722 1.41 -35.88 -36.68
N ASN A 723 1.64 -34.95 -37.60
CA ASN A 723 2.38 -35.16 -38.84
C ASN A 723 3.45 -34.07 -39.02
N ARG A 724 4.71 -34.42 -38.70
CA ARG A 724 5.88 -33.51 -38.71
C ARG A 724 5.57 -32.22 -37.94
N ARG A 725 5.46 -31.07 -38.62
CA ARG A 725 5.15 -29.74 -38.04
C ARG A 725 3.66 -29.41 -37.93
N SER A 726 2.77 -30.28 -38.45
CA SER A 726 1.32 -30.10 -38.37
C SER A 726 0.71 -31.07 -37.36
N ALA A 727 -0.32 -30.65 -36.64
CA ALA A 727 -1.07 -31.52 -35.74
C ALA A 727 -2.57 -31.19 -35.77
N VAL A 728 -3.41 -32.21 -35.70
CA VAL A 728 -4.85 -32.06 -35.46
C VAL A 728 -5.09 -32.01 -33.96
N VAL A 729 -5.71 -30.95 -33.46
CA VAL A 729 -6.03 -30.72 -32.05
C VAL A 729 -7.53 -30.95 -31.82
N ARG A 730 -7.88 -31.55 -30.68
CA ARG A 730 -9.25 -31.78 -30.20
C ARG A 730 -9.47 -31.20 -28.80
N TYR A 731 -10.73 -31.08 -28.39
CA TYR A 731 -11.19 -30.63 -27.07
C TYR A 731 -10.84 -29.19 -26.66
N MET A 732 -10.27 -28.36 -27.55
CA MET A 732 -10.14 -26.91 -27.29
C MET A 732 -11.42 -26.15 -27.60
N PHE A 733 -12.13 -26.56 -28.65
CA PHE A 733 -13.42 -26.01 -29.07
C PHE A 733 -14.33 -27.16 -29.50
N PHE A 734 -15.63 -26.88 -29.59
CA PHE A 734 -16.65 -27.82 -30.03
C PHE A 734 -17.37 -27.38 -31.32
N ASN A 735 -17.31 -26.08 -31.66
CA ASN A 735 -17.91 -25.52 -32.88
C ASN A 735 -16.86 -25.12 -33.92
N ARG A 736 -17.17 -25.30 -35.20
CA ARG A 736 -16.36 -24.83 -36.34
C ARG A 736 -16.15 -23.31 -36.34
N ASP A 737 -17.19 -22.54 -36.03
CA ASP A 737 -17.11 -21.07 -36.07
C ASP A 737 -16.21 -20.48 -34.98
N ASP A 738 -16.17 -21.12 -33.80
CA ASP A 738 -15.30 -20.70 -32.70
C ASP A 738 -13.83 -20.78 -33.13
N ILE A 739 -13.45 -21.85 -33.85
CA ILE A 739 -12.10 -21.99 -34.42
C ILE A 739 -11.80 -20.86 -35.42
N MET A 740 -12.76 -20.48 -36.26
CA MET A 740 -12.56 -19.39 -37.22
C MET A 740 -12.43 -18.03 -36.53
N TRP A 741 -13.21 -17.78 -35.48
CA TRP A 741 -13.11 -16.58 -34.66
C TRP A 741 -11.75 -16.45 -33.96
N PHE A 742 -11.22 -17.55 -33.41
CA PHE A 742 -9.93 -17.58 -32.73
C PHE A 742 -8.72 -17.87 -33.65
N LYS A 743 -8.92 -18.04 -34.96
CA LYS A 743 -7.85 -18.32 -35.95
C LYS A 743 -6.64 -17.36 -35.89
N PRO A 744 -6.79 -16.04 -35.62
CA PRO A 744 -5.66 -15.12 -35.50
C PRO A 744 -4.83 -15.27 -34.20
N VAL A 745 -5.28 -16.08 -33.24
CA VAL A 745 -4.62 -16.20 -31.93
C VAL A 745 -3.47 -17.22 -31.99
N GLU A 746 -2.35 -16.84 -31.39
CA GLU A 746 -1.18 -17.72 -31.30
C GLU A 746 -1.36 -18.82 -30.26
N LEU A 747 -1.04 -20.04 -30.66
CA LEU A 747 -1.00 -21.23 -29.83
C LEU A 747 0.41 -21.41 -29.25
N ARG A 748 0.48 -21.84 -27.99
CA ARG A 748 1.71 -22.33 -27.35
C ARG A 748 1.50 -23.75 -26.83
N THR A 749 2.56 -24.47 -26.46
CA THR A 749 2.41 -25.76 -25.77
C THR A 749 3.10 -25.76 -24.41
N LYS A 750 2.79 -26.74 -23.55
CA LYS A 750 3.45 -26.86 -22.22
C LYS A 750 4.97 -27.09 -22.38
N TRP A 751 5.40 -27.75 -23.45
CA TRP A 751 6.81 -27.95 -23.83
C TRP A 751 7.43 -26.78 -24.63
N GLY A 752 6.76 -25.61 -24.68
CA GLY A 752 7.33 -24.38 -25.22
C GLY A 752 7.30 -24.23 -26.75
N ARG A 753 6.57 -25.10 -27.47
CA ARG A 753 6.34 -24.93 -28.92
C ARG A 753 5.39 -23.76 -29.19
N ARG A 754 5.48 -23.17 -30.38
CA ARG A 754 4.64 -22.06 -30.84
C ARG A 754 4.01 -22.39 -32.18
N GLY A 755 2.76 -22.02 -32.37
CA GLY A 755 2.02 -22.35 -33.57
C GLY A 755 0.78 -21.49 -33.78
N HIS A 756 0.04 -21.79 -34.84
CA HIS A 756 -1.21 -21.12 -35.19
C HIS A 756 -2.20 -22.12 -35.77
N ILE A 757 -3.48 -21.75 -35.73
CA ILE A 757 -4.56 -22.51 -36.36
C ILE A 757 -4.44 -22.33 -37.87
N LYS A 758 -4.28 -23.44 -38.62
CA LYS A 758 -4.36 -23.41 -40.08
C LYS A 758 -5.83 -23.37 -40.50
N ASP A 759 -6.61 -24.44 -40.24
CA ASP A 759 -8.03 -24.51 -40.62
C ASP A 759 -8.85 -25.38 -39.67
N ALA A 760 -10.17 -25.17 -39.62
CA ALA A 760 -11.12 -26.02 -38.92
C ALA A 760 -11.43 -27.29 -39.71
N LEU A 761 -11.57 -28.43 -39.03
CA LEU A 761 -11.88 -29.74 -39.60
C LEU A 761 -13.24 -30.23 -39.10
N GLY A 762 -14.14 -30.57 -40.01
CA GLY A 762 -15.49 -31.05 -39.68
C GLY A 762 -16.34 -30.01 -38.95
N THR A 763 -17.24 -30.51 -38.09
CA THR A 763 -18.22 -29.75 -37.28
C THR A 763 -17.84 -29.71 -35.80
N HIS A 764 -17.39 -30.84 -35.24
CA HIS A 764 -17.12 -31.09 -33.81
C HIS A 764 -15.85 -30.42 -33.23
N GLY A 765 -15.47 -29.24 -33.73
CA GLY A 765 -14.39 -28.45 -33.13
C GLY A 765 -12.97 -29.02 -33.26
N HIS A 766 -12.72 -29.94 -34.21
CA HIS A 766 -11.36 -30.32 -34.58
C HIS A 766 -10.69 -29.22 -35.40
N MET A 767 -9.39 -29.02 -35.21
CA MET A 767 -8.62 -28.03 -35.96
C MET A 767 -7.23 -28.52 -36.35
N LYS A 768 -6.79 -28.17 -37.55
CA LYS A 768 -5.43 -28.41 -38.04
C LYS A 768 -4.56 -27.22 -37.66
N CYS A 769 -3.53 -27.46 -36.86
CA CYS A 769 -2.59 -26.45 -36.40
C CYS A 769 -1.19 -26.70 -36.99
N VAL A 770 -0.41 -25.64 -37.15
CA VAL A 770 0.99 -25.69 -37.61
C VAL A 770 1.87 -25.08 -36.53
N PHE A 771 2.98 -25.75 -36.23
CA PHE A 771 3.93 -25.38 -35.17
C PHE A 771 5.36 -25.25 -35.71
N ASP A 772 6.23 -24.58 -34.93
CA ASP A 772 7.65 -24.42 -35.20
C ASP A 772 8.38 -25.77 -35.39
N ASN A 773 8.01 -26.75 -34.58
CA ASN A 773 8.63 -28.06 -34.50
C ASN A 773 7.59 -29.15 -34.21
N GLN A 774 8.01 -30.41 -34.30
CA GLN A 774 7.12 -31.55 -34.04
C GLN A 774 6.70 -31.63 -32.56
N LEU A 775 5.41 -31.87 -32.34
CA LEU A 775 4.81 -32.07 -31.01
C LEU A 775 5.04 -33.51 -30.52
N ARG A 776 4.99 -33.68 -29.19
CA ARG A 776 4.88 -34.99 -28.54
C ARG A 776 3.40 -35.34 -28.35
N SER A 777 3.06 -36.63 -28.30
CA SER A 777 1.68 -37.07 -28.03
C SER A 777 1.16 -36.64 -26.65
N GLN A 778 2.06 -36.54 -25.67
CA GLN A 778 1.80 -36.06 -24.30
C GLN A 778 1.84 -34.52 -24.15
N ASP A 779 2.01 -33.77 -25.23
CA ASP A 779 2.04 -32.30 -25.15
C ASP A 779 0.61 -31.75 -25.05
N THR A 780 0.41 -30.64 -24.34
CA THR A 780 -0.88 -29.94 -24.28
C THR A 780 -0.77 -28.63 -25.05
N VAL A 781 -1.67 -28.43 -26.02
CA VAL A 781 -1.80 -27.18 -26.76
C VAL A 781 -2.61 -26.20 -25.91
N LEU A 782 -2.14 -24.97 -25.81
CA LEU A 782 -2.67 -23.92 -24.96
C LEU A 782 -2.88 -22.64 -25.75
N MET A 783 -4.06 -22.03 -25.67
CA MET A 783 -4.34 -20.72 -26.24
C MET A 783 -4.50 -19.68 -25.12
N ASN A 784 -3.78 -18.56 -25.20
CA ASN A 784 -3.88 -17.48 -24.21
C ASN A 784 -4.87 -16.40 -24.67
N LEU A 785 -5.89 -16.16 -23.87
CA LEU A 785 -6.85 -15.08 -24.05
C LEU A 785 -6.74 -14.07 -22.91
N TYR A 786 -6.82 -12.77 -23.23
CA TYR A 786 -6.68 -11.67 -22.27
C TYR A 786 -7.87 -10.72 -22.34
N LYS A 787 -8.38 -10.29 -21.17
CA LYS A 787 -9.27 -9.14 -21.05
C LYS A 787 -8.80 -8.20 -19.95
N ARG A 788 -9.11 -6.91 -20.06
CA ARG A 788 -8.89 -5.97 -18.96
C ARG A 788 -9.86 -6.27 -17.82
N ALA A 789 -9.35 -6.17 -16.60
CA ALA A 789 -10.09 -6.41 -15.37
C ALA A 789 -10.03 -5.15 -14.50
N TYR A 790 -11.20 -4.67 -14.10
CA TYR A 790 -11.37 -3.52 -13.22
C TYR A 790 -11.77 -3.99 -11.81
N PRO A 791 -11.45 -3.21 -10.75
CA PRO A 791 -12.01 -3.41 -9.42
C PRO A 791 -13.54 -3.19 -9.44
N ARG A 792 -14.23 -3.60 -8.37
CA ARG A 792 -15.66 -3.33 -8.18
C ARG A 792 -15.85 -2.12 -7.30
N TRP A 793 -16.85 -1.27 -7.58
CA TRP A 793 -17.26 -0.20 -6.68
C TRP A 793 -17.95 -0.78 -5.44
N THR A 794 -17.16 -1.06 -4.41
CA THR A 794 -17.56 -1.70 -3.13
C THR A 794 -16.92 -0.97 -1.94
N PHE A 795 -16.59 0.30 -2.14
CA PHE A 795 -15.99 1.14 -1.10
C PHE A 795 -17.04 1.51 -0.06
N ASP A 796 -16.85 1.04 1.17
CA ASP A 796 -17.62 1.44 2.35
C ASP A 796 -16.69 2.05 3.40
N PRO A 797 -16.86 3.34 3.78
CA PRO A 797 -16.11 3.94 4.89
C PRO A 797 -16.34 3.25 6.24
N TYR A 798 -17.48 2.60 6.44
CA TYR A 798 -17.81 1.95 7.69
C TYR A 798 -17.06 0.63 7.85
N VAL A 799 -16.39 0.48 9.00
CA VAL A 799 -15.74 -0.78 9.39
C VAL A 799 -16.35 -1.22 10.72
N PRO A 800 -16.96 -2.42 10.79
CA PRO A 800 -17.48 -2.96 12.04
C PRO A 800 -16.42 -2.98 13.15
N PRO A 801 -16.83 -2.73 14.42
CA PRO A 801 -15.92 -2.85 15.54
C PRO A 801 -15.39 -4.28 15.63
N GLN A 802 -14.06 -4.42 15.76
CA GLN A 802 -13.41 -5.72 15.85
C GLN A 802 -13.60 -6.30 17.26
N LEU A 803 -13.94 -7.59 17.35
CA LEU A 803 -13.88 -8.35 18.60
C LEU A 803 -12.43 -8.72 18.96
N PRO A 804 -12.09 -8.91 20.25
CA PRO A 804 -10.76 -9.34 20.67
C PRO A 804 -10.30 -10.57 19.90
N TRP A 805 -9.10 -10.50 19.33
CA TRP A 805 -8.59 -11.57 18.47
C TRP A 805 -8.13 -12.75 19.31
N PHE A 806 -8.49 -13.95 18.87
CA PHE A 806 -7.96 -15.20 19.40
C PHE A 806 -7.40 -16.06 18.26
N LYS A 807 -6.32 -16.78 18.57
CA LYS A 807 -5.76 -17.79 17.68
C LYS A 807 -6.74 -18.96 17.64
N LYS A 808 -7.34 -19.25 16.48
CA LYS A 808 -8.05 -20.51 16.26
C LYS A 808 -6.99 -21.62 16.21
N GLU A 809 -7.12 -22.65 17.03
CA GLU A 809 -6.31 -23.86 16.89
C GLU A 809 -6.83 -24.64 15.70
N VAL A 810 -6.28 -24.31 14.53
CA VAL A 810 -6.59 -24.95 13.27
C VAL A 810 -5.68 -26.18 13.11
N THR A 811 -6.10 -27.30 13.72
CA THR A 811 -5.58 -28.63 13.40
C THR A 811 -6.17 -29.07 12.05
N ILE A 812 -5.65 -28.51 10.96
CA ILE A 812 -5.76 -29.18 9.66
C ILE A 812 -4.65 -30.23 9.66
N GLU A 813 -5.02 -31.49 9.85
CA GLU A 813 -4.17 -32.62 9.52
C GLU A 813 -4.02 -32.64 8.00
N MET A 814 -2.92 -32.04 7.51
CA MET A 814 -2.71 -31.78 6.08
C MET A 814 -2.22 -33.00 5.29
N ASP A 815 -1.88 -34.09 5.98
CA ASP A 815 -1.09 -35.21 5.43
C ASP A 815 -1.95 -36.41 4.95
N ASP A 816 -3.22 -36.53 5.36
CA ASP A 816 -4.06 -37.74 5.11
C ASP A 816 -5.16 -37.57 4.03
N LEU A 817 -5.13 -36.49 3.23
CA LEU A 817 -6.04 -36.30 2.08
C LEU A 817 -5.28 -36.31 0.74
N ASP A 818 -4.62 -37.43 0.49
CA ASP A 818 -4.08 -37.80 -0.82
C ASP A 818 -5.18 -38.49 -1.66
N MET A 819 -5.56 -37.82 -2.75
CA MET A 819 -6.31 -38.31 -3.92
C MET A 819 -7.58 -39.17 -3.74
N GLU A 820 -8.72 -38.49 -3.84
CA GLU A 820 -9.79 -38.87 -4.79
C GLU A 820 -10.07 -37.69 -5.75
#